data_AF-A0A0S8E2B7-F1
#
_entry.id   AF-A0A0S8E2B7-F1
#
_cell.length_a   1.000
_cell.length_b   1.000
_cell.length_c   1.000
_cell.angle_alpha   90.00
_cell.angle_beta   90.00
_cell.angle_gamma   90.00
#
_symmetry.space_group_name_H-M   'P 1'
#
loop_
_entity.id
_entity.type
_entity.pdbx_description
1 polymer ?
#
loop_
_entity_poly.entity_id
_entity_poly.type
_entity_poly.pdbx_seq_one_letter_code
_entity_poly.pdbx_strand_id
1 'polypeptide(L)'
;MKQRLFFVLTFFITFFILPCQFAFAKVKPLFDPGSEGIINYEKYGEYKDIGTENYKYEIKDRKGLSCAAGEGIYPNNSIFKDPNFVEAQKSGKLIGNHWNFVDIDDQMLAFYKWATTNETPGVKQFYAAGALAKAGHIAHAIKAYHAILVHFPKTIGWTYWHTPLYISKMALNEIDYLTRTHPELGIKLVGAKISIGGAFDDNISNDKFVINPGKLVKVKPKEVVEKKANLSKLKVVKSVGGDYVKLIKYENGHWQLRVDDEPYIIKAMAYFPNKIGLSPDNGTLNVQTDWMIADFNNNGKIDGPYDAYFDENKNNKQDKDEFSIGDFQLMKDIGVNTLRLYHHANNKALLKDGYENYGFMYLMGDFLGMYAAGSGAAWYEGTDYTNAGQKKKMMESVKQMVLEFKDEPYILMWVLGNENNYGFPGTPDEFPGLGCRAKLQPVEYYSFVNEVAKMIKSIDPTHPVAICNGEVHYLEYFAKYAPEIDVFGVNAYRGPRGFGRTLWEDVKDLIDKPVLIMEYGCPSYIAGDVKKAEEAQAEYHKGSWKDIEYNLAGSGFGNALGGVCFEWVDEWWKAGPPPQLDPAAQEPEGWDFKTKKRIPGNFRGPFPDGWFHEEYLGITSQGDGSNSPFLRQLRKVYFWYKENWTK
;
A
#
# COMPACT_ATOMS: atom_id res chain seq x y z
N MET A 1 15.65 -44.28 48.14
CA MET A 1 14.80 -45.38 48.66
C MET A 1 13.40 -44.80 48.90
N LYS A 2 12.37 -45.46 48.38
CA LYS A 2 10.91 -45.18 48.46
C LYS A 2 10.30 -44.16 47.49
N GLN A 3 9.82 -44.75 46.39
CA GLN A 3 8.72 -44.34 45.50
C GLN A 3 7.50 -43.80 46.26
N ARG A 4 6.82 -42.79 45.68
CA ARG A 4 5.36 -42.69 45.69
C ARG A 4 4.86 -42.34 44.29
N LEU A 5 4.07 -43.27 43.76
CA LEU A 5 3.22 -43.20 42.58
C LEU A 5 2.33 -41.95 42.63
N PHE A 6 2.29 -41.18 41.54
CA PHE A 6 1.13 -40.36 41.20
C PHE A 6 0.61 -40.84 39.84
N PHE A 7 -0.66 -41.26 39.83
CA PHE A 7 -1.41 -41.67 38.66
C PHE A 7 -1.47 -40.50 37.66
N VAL A 8 -0.94 -40.71 36.46
CA VAL A 8 -1.22 -39.84 35.30
C VAL A 8 -2.57 -40.27 34.74
N LEU A 9 -3.60 -39.45 35.00
CA LEU A 9 -4.89 -39.56 34.32
C LEU A 9 -4.73 -38.86 32.96
N THR A 10 -4.48 -39.62 31.90
CA THR A 10 -4.45 -39.09 30.53
C THR A 10 -5.89 -38.78 30.10
N PHE A 11 -6.33 -37.54 30.27
CA PHE A 11 -7.52 -37.03 29.61
C PHE A 11 -7.17 -36.81 28.12
N PHE A 12 -7.53 -37.77 27.27
CA PHE A 12 -7.65 -37.55 25.84
C PHE A 12 -8.82 -36.58 25.60
N ILE A 13 -8.55 -35.28 25.57
CA ILE A 13 -9.46 -34.32 24.95
C ILE A 13 -9.25 -34.45 23.45
N THR A 14 -10.01 -35.34 22.82
CA THR A 14 -10.25 -35.27 21.38
C THR A 14 -10.96 -33.96 21.08
N PHE A 15 -10.20 -32.95 20.65
CA PHE A 15 -10.76 -31.79 19.96
C PHE A 15 -11.45 -32.31 18.70
N PHE A 16 -12.77 -32.47 18.76
CA PHE A 16 -13.59 -32.46 17.56
C PHE A 16 -13.44 -31.06 16.97
N ILE A 17 -12.55 -30.93 15.98
CA ILE A 17 -12.57 -29.82 15.04
C ILE A 17 -13.88 -30.01 14.25
N LEU A 18 -14.98 -29.49 14.78
CA LEU A 18 -16.14 -29.19 13.98
C LEU A 18 -15.67 -28.16 12.95
N PRO A 19 -15.71 -28.46 11.64
CA PRO A 19 -15.46 -27.43 10.65
C PRO A 19 -16.56 -26.41 10.87
N CYS A 20 -16.17 -25.21 11.31
CA CYS A 20 -17.04 -24.05 11.22
C CYS A 20 -17.27 -23.82 9.72
N GLN A 21 -18.26 -24.52 9.16
CA GLN A 21 -18.81 -24.18 7.87
C GLN A 21 -19.44 -22.82 8.08
N PHE A 22 -18.69 -21.78 7.74
CA PHE A 22 -19.28 -20.47 7.48
C PHE A 22 -20.45 -20.72 6.54
N ALA A 23 -21.67 -20.52 7.03
CA ALA A 23 -22.85 -20.51 6.21
C ALA A 23 -22.72 -19.30 5.29
N PHE A 24 -22.04 -19.46 4.16
CA PHE A 24 -22.03 -18.45 3.12
C PHE A 24 -23.49 -18.25 2.72
N ALA A 25 -24.00 -17.03 2.91
CA ALA A 25 -25.26 -16.64 2.33
C ALA A 25 -25.20 -17.00 0.84
N LYS A 26 -26.13 -17.84 0.38
CA LYS A 26 -26.10 -18.36 -0.99
C LYS A 26 -26.23 -17.17 -1.95
N VAL A 27 -25.16 -16.87 -2.69
CA VAL A 27 -25.14 -15.81 -3.69
C VAL A 27 -26.28 -16.07 -4.67
N LYS A 28 -27.19 -15.10 -4.82
CA LYS A 28 -28.31 -15.23 -5.77
C LYS A 28 -27.75 -15.36 -7.18
N PRO A 29 -28.24 -16.28 -8.02
CA PRO A 29 -27.76 -16.38 -9.39
C PRO A 29 -27.97 -15.07 -10.17
N LEU A 30 -27.04 -14.79 -11.08
CA LEU A 30 -27.21 -13.76 -12.11
C LEU A 30 -28.38 -14.12 -13.04
N PHE A 31 -29.06 -13.12 -13.57
CA PHE A 31 -30.13 -13.28 -14.55
C PHE A 31 -29.62 -13.92 -15.85
N ASP A 32 -28.43 -13.51 -16.29
CA ASP A 32 -27.74 -14.11 -17.44
C ASP A 32 -26.25 -14.30 -17.13
N PRO A 33 -25.84 -15.47 -16.61
CA PRO A 33 -24.43 -15.73 -16.32
C PRO A 33 -23.56 -15.90 -17.59
N GLY A 34 -24.17 -15.93 -18.77
CA GLY A 34 -23.55 -16.33 -20.03
C GLY A 34 -23.46 -17.85 -20.19
N SER A 35 -23.29 -18.29 -21.44
CA SER A 35 -23.17 -19.71 -21.81
C SER A 35 -21.78 -20.30 -21.58
N GLU A 36 -20.74 -19.47 -21.38
CA GLU A 36 -19.38 -19.92 -21.11
C GLU A 36 -18.88 -19.42 -19.74
N GLY A 37 -18.27 -20.32 -18.95
CA GLY A 37 -17.63 -19.99 -17.68
C GLY A 37 -16.28 -19.26 -17.84
N ILE A 38 -15.63 -19.41 -18.98
CA ILE A 38 -14.49 -18.63 -19.47
C ILE A 38 -14.71 -18.39 -20.96
N ILE A 39 -14.48 -17.18 -21.46
CA ILE A 39 -14.77 -16.85 -22.86
C ILE A 39 -13.59 -17.27 -23.73
N ASN A 40 -13.83 -18.16 -24.71
CA ASN A 40 -12.85 -18.41 -25.76
C ASN A 40 -13.06 -17.42 -26.92
N TYR A 41 -12.39 -16.26 -26.82
CA TYR A 41 -12.50 -15.19 -27.81
C TYR A 41 -12.14 -15.63 -29.25
N GLU A 42 -11.25 -16.60 -29.45
CA GLU A 42 -10.90 -17.08 -30.80
C GLU A 42 -12.09 -17.76 -31.52
N LYS A 43 -13.14 -18.18 -30.80
CA LYS A 43 -14.37 -18.69 -31.42
C LYS A 43 -15.22 -17.59 -32.05
N TYR A 44 -15.12 -16.36 -31.55
CA TYR A 44 -16.05 -15.27 -31.86
C TYR A 44 -15.40 -14.10 -32.59
N GLY A 45 -14.09 -14.14 -32.78
CA GLY A 45 -13.33 -13.06 -33.38
C GLY A 45 -11.88 -13.42 -33.61
N GLU A 46 -11.10 -12.42 -34.00
CA GLU A 46 -9.70 -12.58 -34.37
C GLU A 46 -8.84 -11.53 -33.67
N TYR A 47 -7.71 -11.95 -33.09
CA TYR A 47 -6.69 -11.06 -32.58
C TYR A 47 -5.74 -10.62 -33.71
N LYS A 48 -5.39 -9.34 -33.73
CA LYS A 48 -4.39 -8.75 -34.62
C LYS A 48 -3.27 -8.15 -33.78
N ASP A 49 -2.04 -8.34 -34.23
CA ASP A 49 -0.83 -7.68 -33.70
C ASP A 49 -0.65 -7.78 -32.18
N ILE A 50 -0.89 -8.96 -31.60
CA ILE A 50 -0.66 -9.26 -30.18
C ILE A 50 0.79 -8.94 -29.80
N GLY A 51 0.98 -8.28 -28.66
CA GLY A 51 2.29 -7.91 -28.15
C GLY A 51 2.88 -6.68 -28.83
N THR A 52 2.04 -5.85 -29.45
CA THR A 52 2.47 -4.60 -30.13
C THR A 52 1.55 -3.43 -29.80
N GLU A 53 1.95 -2.23 -30.22
CA GLU A 53 1.14 -1.01 -30.13
C GLU A 53 -0.11 -1.03 -31.03
N ASN A 54 -0.13 -1.88 -32.05
CA ASN A 54 -1.22 -1.98 -33.02
C ASN A 54 -2.27 -3.02 -32.66
N TYR A 55 -2.18 -3.62 -31.46
CA TYR A 55 -3.10 -4.65 -31.00
C TYR A 55 -4.57 -4.26 -31.23
N LYS A 56 -5.33 -5.22 -31.77
CA LYS A 56 -6.78 -5.11 -31.93
C LYS A 56 -7.43 -6.49 -31.82
N TYR A 57 -8.64 -6.53 -31.29
CA TYR A 57 -9.52 -7.69 -31.40
C TYR A 57 -10.74 -7.35 -32.27
N GLU A 58 -10.97 -8.15 -33.31
CA GLU A 58 -12.08 -7.98 -34.25
C GLU A 58 -13.16 -9.03 -34.02
N ILE A 59 -14.34 -8.60 -33.58
CA ILE A 59 -15.49 -9.47 -33.39
C ILE A 59 -16.04 -9.90 -34.76
N LYS A 60 -16.14 -11.22 -35.00
CA LYS A 60 -16.75 -11.83 -36.20
C LYS A 60 -18.14 -12.42 -35.91
N ASP A 61 -18.39 -12.90 -34.68
CA ASP A 61 -19.71 -13.34 -34.21
C ASP A 61 -20.10 -12.60 -32.93
N ARG A 62 -20.75 -11.45 -33.10
CA ARG A 62 -21.20 -10.62 -31.98
C ARG A 62 -22.30 -11.28 -31.15
N LYS A 63 -23.19 -12.06 -31.80
CA LYS A 63 -24.30 -12.71 -31.12
C LYS A 63 -23.80 -13.85 -30.24
N GLY A 64 -22.92 -14.69 -30.77
CA GLY A 64 -22.25 -15.75 -30.00
C GLY A 64 -21.43 -15.18 -28.85
N LEU A 65 -20.63 -14.14 -29.09
CA LEU A 65 -19.84 -13.49 -28.03
C LEU A 65 -20.75 -12.92 -26.93
N SER A 66 -21.84 -12.25 -27.30
CA SER A 66 -22.84 -11.76 -26.36
C SER A 66 -23.42 -12.91 -25.52
N CYS A 67 -23.78 -14.04 -26.13
CA CYS A 67 -24.28 -15.21 -25.41
C CYS A 67 -23.21 -15.86 -24.51
N ALA A 68 -21.93 -15.83 -24.86
CA ALA A 68 -20.85 -16.37 -24.04
C ALA A 68 -20.55 -15.49 -22.81
N ALA A 69 -20.59 -14.17 -23.00
CA ALA A 69 -20.21 -13.20 -21.99
C ALA A 69 -21.16 -13.19 -20.78
N GLY A 70 -22.46 -13.00 -21.02
CA GLY A 70 -23.47 -12.79 -19.97
C GLY A 70 -23.62 -11.32 -19.55
N GLU A 71 -24.56 -11.05 -18.66
CA GLU A 71 -25.02 -9.69 -18.37
C GLU A 71 -23.94 -8.74 -17.84
N GLY A 72 -23.95 -7.49 -18.32
CA GLY A 72 -22.99 -6.47 -17.87
C GLY A 72 -21.55 -6.67 -18.38
N ILE A 73 -21.29 -7.68 -19.22
CA ILE A 73 -20.00 -7.88 -19.89
C ILE A 73 -20.15 -7.57 -21.39
N TYR A 74 -19.35 -6.63 -21.91
CA TYR A 74 -19.37 -6.30 -23.33
C TYR A 74 -19.15 -7.54 -24.23
N PRO A 75 -19.93 -7.73 -25.31
CA PRO A 75 -20.95 -6.83 -25.87
C PRO A 75 -22.39 -7.15 -25.42
N ASN A 76 -22.60 -7.96 -24.38
CA ASN A 76 -23.91 -8.38 -23.91
C ASN A 76 -24.67 -7.23 -23.23
N ASN A 77 -25.98 -7.17 -23.49
CA ASN A 77 -26.90 -6.17 -22.97
C ASN A 77 -28.17 -6.78 -22.34
N SER A 78 -28.13 -8.06 -21.94
CA SER A 78 -29.27 -8.76 -21.32
C SER A 78 -29.64 -8.18 -19.95
N ILE A 79 -28.73 -7.44 -19.31
CA ILE A 79 -28.97 -6.71 -18.05
C ILE A 79 -30.25 -5.85 -18.09
N PHE A 80 -30.59 -5.25 -19.23
CA PHE A 80 -31.81 -4.44 -19.37
C PHE A 80 -33.10 -5.27 -19.28
N LYS A 81 -32.99 -6.60 -19.27
CA LYS A 81 -34.08 -7.56 -19.10
C LYS A 81 -34.10 -8.20 -17.72
N ASP A 82 -33.08 -7.95 -16.88
CA ASP A 82 -33.06 -8.44 -15.50
C ASP A 82 -34.23 -7.79 -14.72
N PRO A 83 -35.17 -8.57 -14.17
CA PRO A 83 -36.28 -8.04 -13.38
C PRO A 83 -35.84 -7.16 -12.20
N ASN A 84 -34.70 -7.46 -11.58
CA ASN A 84 -34.16 -6.69 -10.46
C ASN A 84 -33.60 -5.34 -10.93
N PHE A 85 -32.94 -5.31 -12.09
CA PHE A 85 -32.53 -4.06 -12.73
C PHE A 85 -33.75 -3.19 -13.05
N VAL A 86 -34.76 -3.79 -13.69
CA VAL A 86 -36.00 -3.10 -14.06
C VAL A 86 -36.71 -2.54 -12.82
N GLU A 87 -36.75 -3.31 -11.74
CA GLU A 87 -37.33 -2.85 -10.47
C GLU A 87 -36.51 -1.71 -9.85
N ALA A 88 -35.19 -1.86 -9.77
CA ALA A 88 -34.31 -0.81 -9.23
C ALA A 88 -34.40 0.50 -10.02
N GLN A 89 -34.61 0.41 -11.34
CA GLN A 89 -34.87 1.56 -12.20
C GLN A 89 -36.24 2.18 -11.90
N LYS A 90 -37.31 1.38 -11.86
CA LYS A 90 -38.67 1.85 -11.59
C LYS A 90 -38.82 2.48 -10.20
N SER A 91 -38.15 1.92 -9.20
CA SER A 91 -38.18 2.40 -7.82
C SER A 91 -37.27 3.61 -7.57
N GLY A 92 -36.56 4.12 -8.59
CA GLY A 92 -35.66 5.27 -8.48
C GLY A 92 -34.34 5.00 -7.74
N LYS A 93 -34.01 3.74 -7.42
CA LYS A 93 -32.78 3.39 -6.67
C LYS A 93 -31.49 3.65 -7.46
N LEU A 94 -31.59 3.78 -8.79
CA LEU A 94 -30.46 4.07 -9.69
C LEU A 94 -30.28 5.58 -9.98
N ILE A 95 -31.07 6.46 -9.37
CA ILE A 95 -30.96 7.91 -9.53
C ILE A 95 -29.66 8.42 -8.90
N GLY A 96 -29.02 9.41 -9.54
CA GLY A 96 -27.81 10.07 -9.04
C GLY A 96 -26.58 9.79 -9.90
N ASN A 97 -25.45 10.37 -9.49
CA ASN A 97 -24.16 10.19 -10.15
C ASN A 97 -23.66 8.74 -9.96
N HIS A 98 -23.15 8.09 -11.00
CA HIS A 98 -22.60 6.73 -10.90
C HIS A 98 -21.42 6.61 -9.94
N TRP A 99 -20.64 7.68 -9.74
CA TRP A 99 -19.55 7.70 -8.76
C TRP A 99 -20.03 7.51 -7.31
N ASN A 100 -21.29 7.85 -7.01
CA ASN A 100 -21.88 7.61 -5.68
C ASN A 100 -22.18 6.14 -5.41
N PHE A 101 -22.00 5.25 -6.40
CA PHE A 101 -22.29 3.82 -6.30
C PHE A 101 -21.02 2.96 -6.18
N VAL A 102 -19.82 3.56 -6.05
CA VAL A 102 -18.55 2.80 -5.92
C VAL A 102 -18.46 2.05 -4.59
N ASP A 103 -18.89 2.72 -3.51
CA ASP A 103 -18.66 2.30 -2.12
C ASP A 103 -19.97 2.05 -1.34
N ILE A 104 -21.10 1.85 -2.04
CA ILE A 104 -22.36 1.49 -1.38
C ILE A 104 -22.35 0.02 -0.96
N ASP A 105 -23.10 -0.33 0.10
CA ASP A 105 -23.18 -1.70 0.59
C ASP A 105 -23.93 -2.65 -0.39
N ASP A 106 -24.95 -2.15 -1.12
CA ASP A 106 -25.69 -2.93 -2.12
C ASP A 106 -24.89 -3.06 -3.43
N GLN A 107 -24.04 -4.09 -3.49
CA GLN A 107 -23.15 -4.34 -4.61
C GLN A 107 -23.89 -4.73 -5.91
N MET A 108 -25.09 -5.29 -5.82
CA MET A 108 -25.89 -5.57 -7.03
C MET A 108 -26.50 -4.29 -7.60
N LEU A 109 -26.95 -3.37 -6.73
CA LEU A 109 -27.36 -2.04 -7.16
C LEU A 109 -26.19 -1.26 -7.79
N ALA A 110 -24.99 -1.35 -7.20
CA ALA A 110 -23.76 -0.79 -7.76
C ALA A 110 -23.47 -1.37 -9.16
N PHE A 111 -23.54 -2.70 -9.30
CA PHE A 111 -23.37 -3.38 -10.58
C PHE A 111 -24.36 -2.87 -11.63
N TYR A 112 -25.66 -2.80 -11.31
CA TYR A 112 -26.68 -2.28 -12.21
C TYR A 112 -26.41 -0.84 -12.65
N LYS A 113 -26.01 0.03 -11.72
CA LYS A 113 -25.66 1.42 -12.03
C LYS A 113 -24.48 1.48 -12.99
N TRP A 114 -23.39 0.80 -12.65
CA TRP A 114 -22.16 0.83 -13.43
C TRP A 114 -22.32 0.16 -14.80
N ALA A 115 -22.97 -0.99 -14.88
CA ALA A 115 -23.17 -1.71 -16.13
C ALA A 115 -24.11 -0.98 -17.12
N THR A 116 -24.88 0.01 -16.66
CA THR A 116 -25.82 0.77 -17.51
C THR A 116 -25.49 2.25 -17.67
N THR A 117 -24.51 2.79 -16.92
CA THR A 117 -24.13 4.21 -17.05
C THR A 117 -23.51 4.54 -18.41
N ASN A 118 -23.51 5.84 -18.73
CA ASN A 118 -22.78 6.41 -19.86
C ASN A 118 -21.41 6.91 -19.37
N GLU A 119 -20.41 6.04 -19.48
CA GLU A 119 -19.02 6.28 -19.10
C GLU A 119 -18.13 5.57 -20.14
N THR A 120 -16.86 5.97 -20.21
CA THR A 120 -15.85 5.33 -21.06
C THR A 120 -15.90 3.80 -20.87
N PRO A 121 -16.04 3.01 -21.96
CA PRO A 121 -16.39 1.59 -21.86
C PRO A 121 -15.49 0.75 -20.93
N GLY A 122 -14.17 0.97 -20.93
CA GLY A 122 -13.26 0.27 -20.03
C GLY A 122 -13.46 0.64 -18.56
N VAL A 123 -13.62 1.94 -18.23
CA VAL A 123 -13.89 2.42 -16.87
C VAL A 123 -15.22 1.84 -16.37
N LYS A 124 -16.26 1.93 -17.19
CA LYS A 124 -17.56 1.35 -16.94
C LYS A 124 -17.49 -0.14 -16.62
N GLN A 125 -16.80 -0.91 -17.47
CA GLN A 125 -16.63 -2.35 -17.32
C GLN A 125 -15.84 -2.70 -16.04
N PHE A 126 -14.84 -1.88 -15.68
CA PHE A 126 -14.00 -2.08 -14.50
C PHE A 126 -14.79 -1.98 -13.20
N TYR A 127 -15.58 -0.91 -13.03
CA TYR A 127 -16.38 -0.76 -11.82
C TYR A 127 -17.56 -1.73 -11.76
N ALA A 128 -18.15 -2.10 -12.90
CA ALA A 128 -19.15 -3.17 -12.96
C ALA A 128 -18.55 -4.52 -12.52
N ALA A 129 -17.34 -4.84 -12.96
CA ALA A 129 -16.61 -6.03 -12.53
C ALA A 129 -16.26 -6.01 -11.04
N GLY A 130 -15.88 -4.83 -10.51
CA GLY A 130 -15.62 -4.63 -9.08
C GLY A 130 -16.85 -4.90 -8.22
N ALA A 131 -18.00 -4.35 -8.61
CA ALA A 131 -19.27 -4.59 -7.94
C ALA A 131 -19.67 -6.08 -7.97
N LEU A 132 -19.50 -6.77 -9.10
CA LEU A 132 -19.71 -8.22 -9.21
C LEU A 132 -18.80 -9.00 -8.26
N ALA A 133 -17.51 -8.64 -8.18
CA ALA A 133 -16.57 -9.30 -7.27
C ALA A 133 -16.99 -9.10 -5.81
N LYS A 134 -17.32 -7.86 -5.41
CA LYS A 134 -17.81 -7.54 -4.06
C LYS A 134 -19.15 -8.23 -3.74
N ALA A 135 -20.00 -8.47 -4.74
CA ALA A 135 -21.25 -9.24 -4.62
C ALA A 135 -21.06 -10.77 -4.55
N GLY A 136 -19.82 -11.27 -4.69
CA GLY A 136 -19.51 -12.71 -4.68
C GLY A 136 -19.61 -13.41 -6.04
N HIS A 137 -19.83 -12.67 -7.13
CA HIS A 137 -19.87 -13.19 -8.50
C HIS A 137 -18.48 -13.32 -9.13
N ILE A 138 -17.56 -13.98 -8.43
CA ILE A 138 -16.12 -13.94 -8.73
C ILE A 138 -15.79 -14.40 -10.16
N ALA A 139 -16.32 -15.55 -10.61
CA ALA A 139 -16.05 -16.04 -11.96
C ALA A 139 -16.55 -15.09 -13.06
N HIS A 140 -17.69 -14.42 -12.82
CA HIS A 140 -18.24 -13.44 -13.75
C HIS A 140 -17.43 -12.14 -13.75
N ALA A 141 -16.97 -11.69 -12.57
CA ALA A 141 -16.05 -10.57 -12.45
C ALA A 141 -14.72 -10.82 -13.18
N ILE A 142 -14.12 -12.01 -13.08
CA ILE A 142 -12.92 -12.39 -13.83
C ILE A 142 -13.17 -12.28 -15.34
N LYS A 143 -14.32 -12.77 -15.85
CA LYS A 143 -14.70 -12.58 -17.26
C LYS A 143 -14.81 -11.10 -17.63
N ALA A 144 -15.42 -10.30 -16.77
CA ALA A 144 -15.63 -8.86 -16.99
C ALA A 144 -14.29 -8.10 -17.03
N TYR A 145 -13.35 -8.39 -16.13
CA TYR A 145 -12.01 -7.82 -16.17
C TYR A 145 -11.21 -8.29 -17.40
N HIS A 146 -11.31 -9.56 -17.80
CA HIS A 146 -10.64 -10.06 -19.02
C HIS A 146 -11.18 -9.39 -20.28
N ALA A 147 -12.47 -9.07 -20.33
CA ALA A 147 -13.07 -8.30 -21.43
C ALA A 147 -12.45 -6.92 -21.59
N ILE A 148 -11.97 -6.29 -20.51
CA ILE A 148 -11.21 -5.02 -20.58
C ILE A 148 -9.89 -5.23 -21.32
N LEU A 149 -9.14 -6.28 -20.97
CA LEU A 149 -7.86 -6.59 -21.62
C LEU A 149 -8.04 -6.83 -23.12
N VAL A 150 -9.16 -7.47 -23.50
CA VAL A 150 -9.43 -7.81 -24.90
C VAL A 150 -9.96 -6.62 -25.71
N HIS A 151 -10.94 -5.88 -25.18
CA HIS A 151 -11.69 -4.87 -25.93
C HIS A 151 -11.28 -3.43 -25.65
N PHE A 152 -10.83 -3.13 -24.43
CA PHE A 152 -10.58 -1.77 -23.95
C PHE A 152 -9.16 -1.60 -23.35
N PRO A 153 -8.09 -2.19 -23.92
CA PRO A 153 -6.79 -2.24 -23.25
C PRO A 153 -6.10 -0.87 -23.12
N LYS A 154 -6.52 0.11 -23.93
CA LYS A 154 -5.99 1.49 -23.96
C LYS A 154 -6.86 2.48 -23.19
N THR A 155 -7.87 2.01 -22.45
CA THR A 155 -8.71 2.91 -21.66
C THR A 155 -7.95 3.46 -20.46
N ILE A 156 -7.99 4.79 -20.32
CA ILE A 156 -7.45 5.56 -19.21
C ILE A 156 -8.63 6.10 -18.40
N GLY A 157 -8.62 5.85 -17.09
CA GLY A 157 -9.44 6.56 -16.11
C GLY A 157 -8.60 7.65 -15.41
N TRP A 158 -9.20 8.34 -14.45
CA TRP A 158 -8.54 9.45 -13.76
C TRP A 158 -8.69 9.32 -12.25
N THR A 159 -7.62 9.59 -11.52
CA THR A 159 -7.64 9.67 -10.05
C THR A 159 -8.24 11.00 -9.58
N TYR A 160 -8.38 11.16 -8.26
CA TYR A 160 -8.78 12.42 -7.63
C TYR A 160 -7.88 13.60 -8.03
N TRP A 161 -6.57 13.36 -8.12
CA TRP A 161 -5.57 14.36 -8.51
C TRP A 161 -5.42 14.51 -10.03
N HIS A 162 -6.31 13.90 -10.80
CA HIS A 162 -6.28 13.87 -12.26
C HIS A 162 -5.00 13.24 -12.84
N THR A 163 -4.43 12.26 -12.14
CA THR A 163 -3.35 11.43 -12.69
C THR A 163 -3.93 10.26 -13.48
N PRO A 164 -3.25 9.77 -14.53
CA PRO A 164 -3.74 8.67 -15.36
C PRO A 164 -3.87 7.35 -14.59
N LEU A 165 -5.04 6.70 -14.71
CA LEU A 165 -5.28 5.36 -14.19
C LEU A 165 -5.47 4.38 -15.35
N TYR A 166 -4.47 3.56 -15.63
CA TYR A 166 -4.49 2.59 -16.74
C TYR A 166 -5.41 1.39 -16.41
N ILE A 167 -6.63 1.41 -16.93
CA ILE A 167 -7.70 0.47 -16.55
C ILE A 167 -7.34 -0.98 -16.90
N SER A 168 -6.53 -1.21 -17.94
CA SER A 168 -6.03 -2.54 -18.29
C SER A 168 -5.03 -3.09 -17.27
N LYS A 169 -4.13 -2.26 -16.73
CA LYS A 169 -3.24 -2.66 -15.63
C LYS A 169 -4.05 -2.96 -14.36
N MET A 170 -5.06 -2.15 -14.06
CA MET A 170 -5.94 -2.39 -12.92
C MET A 170 -6.73 -3.69 -13.09
N ALA A 171 -7.31 -3.94 -14.27
CA ALA A 171 -8.01 -5.19 -14.55
C ALA A 171 -7.08 -6.42 -14.46
N LEU A 172 -5.83 -6.29 -14.90
CA LEU A 172 -4.82 -7.35 -14.77
C LEU A 172 -4.53 -7.68 -13.30
N ASN A 173 -4.39 -6.66 -12.45
CA ASN A 173 -4.21 -6.83 -11.01
C ASN A 173 -5.39 -7.57 -10.37
N GLU A 174 -6.61 -7.21 -10.78
CA GLU A 174 -7.82 -7.84 -10.25
C GLU A 174 -7.98 -9.30 -10.69
N ILE A 175 -7.66 -9.63 -11.95
CA ILE A 175 -7.68 -11.02 -12.40
C ILE A 175 -6.63 -11.85 -11.65
N ASP A 176 -5.42 -11.32 -11.46
CA ASP A 176 -4.36 -12.00 -10.71
C ASP A 176 -4.80 -12.28 -9.27
N TYR A 177 -5.29 -11.26 -8.57
CA TYR A 177 -5.80 -11.39 -7.20
C TYR A 177 -6.94 -12.39 -7.09
N LEU A 178 -7.98 -12.26 -7.93
CA LEU A 178 -9.18 -13.09 -7.84
C LEU A 178 -8.89 -14.55 -8.20
N THR A 179 -8.04 -14.80 -9.20
CA THR A 179 -7.68 -16.18 -9.54
C THR A 179 -6.85 -16.84 -8.44
N ARG A 180 -5.90 -16.11 -7.85
CA ARG A 180 -5.04 -16.61 -6.77
C ARG A 180 -5.78 -16.84 -5.45
N THR A 181 -6.72 -15.97 -5.10
CA THR A 181 -7.48 -16.06 -3.84
C THR A 181 -8.70 -16.96 -3.94
N HIS A 182 -9.12 -17.32 -5.16
CA HIS A 182 -10.20 -18.28 -5.43
C HIS A 182 -9.73 -19.47 -6.27
N PRO A 183 -8.74 -20.26 -5.79
CA PRO A 183 -8.20 -21.38 -6.56
C PRO A 183 -9.25 -22.47 -6.84
N GLU A 184 -10.32 -22.56 -6.04
CA GLU A 184 -11.45 -23.47 -6.24
C GLU A 184 -12.14 -23.30 -7.60
N LEU A 185 -12.05 -22.11 -8.21
CA LEU A 185 -12.60 -21.85 -9.54
C LEU A 185 -11.82 -22.57 -10.65
N GLY A 186 -10.57 -22.95 -10.40
CA GLY A 186 -9.68 -23.57 -11.37
C GLY A 186 -9.50 -22.70 -12.62
N ILE A 187 -9.43 -21.37 -12.46
CA ILE A 187 -9.21 -20.41 -13.55
C ILE A 187 -7.80 -19.84 -13.41
N LYS A 188 -7.06 -19.80 -14.52
CA LYS A 188 -5.73 -19.16 -14.58
C LYS A 188 -5.64 -18.25 -15.79
N LEU A 189 -5.05 -17.07 -15.62
CA LEU A 189 -4.68 -16.19 -16.72
C LEU A 189 -3.27 -16.54 -17.19
N VAL A 190 -3.11 -16.83 -18.48
CA VAL A 190 -1.82 -17.23 -19.08
C VAL A 190 -1.43 -16.27 -20.18
N GLY A 191 -0.16 -15.84 -20.16
CA GLY A 191 0.46 -15.03 -21.21
C GLY A 191 0.05 -13.55 -21.24
N ALA A 192 -0.81 -13.09 -20.33
CA ALA A 192 -1.18 -11.69 -20.26
C ALA A 192 0.02 -10.83 -19.85
N LYS A 193 0.25 -9.76 -20.60
CA LYS A 193 1.27 -8.74 -20.35
C LYS A 193 0.81 -7.41 -20.95
N ILE A 194 0.78 -6.37 -20.13
CA ILE A 194 0.39 -5.01 -20.53
C ILE A 194 1.53 -4.07 -20.13
N SER A 195 2.31 -3.66 -21.11
CA SER A 195 3.39 -2.70 -20.91
C SER A 195 3.00 -1.37 -21.54
N ILE A 196 3.26 -0.27 -20.84
CA ILE A 196 2.92 1.07 -21.30
C ILE A 196 4.17 1.92 -21.09
N GLY A 197 4.93 2.16 -22.16
CA GLY A 197 6.10 3.05 -22.08
C GLY A 197 5.66 4.50 -21.99
N GLY A 198 6.34 5.32 -21.19
CA GLY A 198 5.93 6.71 -20.90
C GLY A 198 4.92 6.86 -19.75
N ALA A 199 4.29 5.76 -19.32
CA ALA A 199 3.16 5.76 -18.37
C ALA A 199 3.49 6.14 -16.91
N PHE A 200 4.74 6.51 -16.66
CA PHE A 200 5.21 6.89 -15.33
C PHE A 200 5.21 8.41 -15.14
N ASP A 201 4.66 9.19 -16.07
CA ASP A 201 4.39 10.61 -15.89
C ASP A 201 2.88 10.90 -16.08
N ASP A 202 2.49 12.17 -15.99
CA ASP A 202 1.09 12.59 -16.18
C ASP A 202 0.73 12.84 -17.66
N ASN A 203 1.69 12.73 -18.58
CA ASN A 203 1.53 13.08 -19.99
C ASN A 203 1.17 11.87 -20.85
N ILE A 204 -0.11 11.55 -20.91
CA ILE A 204 -0.63 10.41 -21.70
C ILE A 204 -0.35 10.47 -23.21
N SER A 205 0.11 11.61 -23.76
CA SER A 205 0.38 11.74 -25.19
C SER A 205 1.64 10.99 -25.64
N ASN A 206 2.53 10.66 -24.70
CA ASN A 206 3.74 9.89 -24.97
C ASN A 206 3.57 8.37 -24.73
N ASP A 207 2.38 7.95 -24.28
CA ASP A 207 2.11 6.57 -23.88
C ASP A 207 2.14 5.59 -25.06
N LYS A 208 2.87 4.48 -24.87
CA LYS A 208 3.01 3.41 -25.86
C LYS A 208 2.54 2.08 -25.32
N PHE A 209 1.32 1.71 -25.69
CA PHE A 209 0.62 0.52 -25.19
C PHE A 209 1.02 -0.75 -25.93
N VAL A 210 1.87 -1.59 -25.34
CA VAL A 210 2.17 -2.93 -25.84
C VAL A 210 1.25 -3.96 -25.17
N ILE A 211 0.32 -4.53 -25.94
CA ILE A 211 -0.81 -5.29 -25.39
C ILE A 211 -0.74 -6.76 -25.74
N ASN A 212 -0.66 -7.61 -24.72
CA ASN A 212 -1.03 -9.02 -24.79
C ASN A 212 -2.14 -9.30 -23.76
N PRO A 213 -3.40 -9.53 -24.21
CA PRO A 213 -4.52 -9.73 -23.29
C PRO A 213 -4.47 -11.09 -22.56
N GLY A 214 -3.62 -12.02 -23.01
CA GLY A 214 -3.56 -13.38 -22.51
C GLY A 214 -4.85 -14.17 -22.70
N LYS A 215 -4.88 -15.37 -22.13
CA LYS A 215 -6.03 -16.29 -22.19
C LYS A 215 -6.39 -16.79 -20.79
N LEU A 216 -7.68 -16.79 -20.48
CA LEU A 216 -8.19 -17.54 -19.34
C LEU A 216 -8.27 -19.02 -19.71
N VAL A 217 -7.71 -19.88 -18.86
CA VAL A 217 -7.74 -21.33 -19.04
C VAL A 217 -8.31 -22.02 -17.81
N LYS A 218 -8.94 -23.18 -18.01
CA LYS A 218 -9.33 -24.07 -16.92
C LYS A 218 -8.17 -24.97 -16.53
N VAL A 219 -7.87 -25.02 -15.24
CA VAL A 219 -6.82 -25.84 -14.63
C VAL A 219 -7.36 -26.52 -13.37
N LYS A 220 -6.62 -27.46 -12.81
CA LYS A 220 -6.97 -28.00 -11.49
C LYS A 220 -6.75 -26.92 -10.42
N PRO A 221 -7.54 -26.83 -9.34
CA PRO A 221 -7.34 -25.84 -8.28
C PRO A 221 -5.90 -25.75 -7.75
N LYS A 222 -5.24 -26.91 -7.57
CA LYS A 222 -3.84 -26.99 -7.13
C LYS A 222 -2.80 -26.42 -8.10
N GLU A 223 -3.16 -26.20 -9.37
CA GLU A 223 -2.29 -25.64 -10.42
C GLU A 223 -2.40 -24.11 -10.52
N VAL A 224 -3.41 -23.53 -9.84
CA VAL A 224 -3.55 -22.08 -9.66
C VAL A 224 -2.59 -21.59 -8.58
N VAL A 225 -2.42 -22.37 -7.50
CA VAL A 225 -1.54 -22.04 -6.38
C VAL A 225 -0.09 -22.02 -6.85
N GLU A 226 0.58 -20.89 -6.64
CA GLU A 226 1.98 -20.70 -7.01
C GLU A 226 2.89 -21.65 -6.23
N LYS A 227 3.85 -22.28 -6.92
CA LYS A 227 4.80 -23.19 -6.29
C LYS A 227 5.98 -22.40 -5.74
N LYS A 228 6.21 -22.48 -4.44
CA LYS A 228 7.38 -21.83 -3.83
C LYS A 228 8.68 -22.49 -4.30
N ALA A 229 9.61 -21.69 -4.82
CA ALA A 229 10.95 -22.11 -5.16
C ALA A 229 11.76 -22.42 -3.89
N ASN A 230 12.59 -23.47 -3.93
CA ASN A 230 13.50 -23.78 -2.84
C ASN A 230 14.78 -22.96 -3.00
N LEU A 231 14.86 -21.82 -2.32
CA LEU A 231 15.97 -20.88 -2.42
C LEU A 231 17.33 -21.49 -2.05
N SER A 232 17.38 -22.45 -1.12
CA SER A 232 18.63 -23.12 -0.72
C SER A 232 19.31 -23.91 -1.86
N LYS A 233 18.57 -24.20 -2.93
CA LYS A 233 19.07 -24.91 -4.11
C LYS A 233 19.46 -23.96 -5.25
N LEU A 234 19.20 -22.67 -5.11
CA LEU A 234 19.45 -21.68 -6.14
C LEU A 234 20.81 -21.02 -5.90
N LYS A 235 21.54 -20.77 -6.99
CA LYS A 235 22.79 -20.02 -6.92
C LYS A 235 22.52 -18.54 -6.62
N VAL A 236 23.32 -17.94 -5.73
CA VAL A 236 23.40 -16.47 -5.57
C VAL A 236 24.24 -15.89 -6.72
N VAL A 237 23.66 -14.95 -7.47
CA VAL A 237 24.28 -14.31 -8.65
C VAL A 237 24.71 -12.87 -8.41
N LYS A 238 24.20 -12.22 -7.35
CA LYS A 238 24.60 -10.87 -6.95
C LYS A 238 24.46 -10.72 -5.43
N SER A 239 25.36 -9.94 -4.83
CA SER A 239 25.31 -9.51 -3.43
C SER A 239 25.58 -8.01 -3.37
N VAL A 240 24.88 -7.28 -2.50
CA VAL A 240 25.04 -5.84 -2.27
C VAL A 240 24.94 -5.59 -0.76
N GLY A 241 25.81 -4.73 -0.22
CA GLY A 241 25.97 -4.53 1.22
C GLY A 241 27.17 -5.30 1.79
N GLY A 242 27.32 -5.27 3.11
CA GLY A 242 28.42 -5.89 3.86
C GLY A 242 28.08 -7.30 4.34
N ASP A 243 28.86 -7.79 5.31
CA ASP A 243 28.68 -9.14 5.85
C ASP A 243 27.44 -9.26 6.75
N TYR A 244 27.15 -8.21 7.51
CA TYR A 244 26.03 -8.17 8.45
C TYR A 244 24.70 -7.89 7.75
N VAL A 245 24.57 -6.81 6.96
CA VAL A 245 23.36 -6.54 6.17
C VAL A 245 23.66 -6.66 4.68
N LYS A 246 22.95 -7.56 3.98
CA LYS A 246 23.12 -7.75 2.54
C LYS A 246 21.85 -8.10 1.79
N LEU A 247 21.74 -7.56 0.59
CA LEU A 247 20.77 -7.98 -0.42
C LEU A 247 21.42 -9.03 -1.31
N ILE A 248 20.76 -10.17 -1.46
CA ILE A 248 21.19 -11.22 -2.39
C ILE A 248 20.17 -11.37 -3.52
N LYS A 249 20.69 -11.65 -4.71
CA LYS A 249 19.89 -12.04 -5.86
C LYS A 249 20.18 -13.49 -6.23
N TYR A 250 19.13 -14.28 -6.40
CA TYR A 250 19.21 -15.67 -6.85
C TYR A 250 19.17 -15.75 -8.38
N GLU A 251 19.61 -16.88 -8.94
CA GLU A 251 19.66 -17.11 -10.38
C GLU A 251 18.28 -17.09 -11.08
N ASN A 252 17.19 -17.28 -10.33
CA ASN A 252 15.82 -17.09 -10.82
C ASN A 252 15.37 -15.61 -10.81
N GLY A 253 16.26 -14.68 -10.48
CA GLY A 253 16.01 -13.25 -10.43
C GLY A 253 15.25 -12.78 -9.18
N HIS A 254 15.12 -13.60 -8.16
CA HIS A 254 14.50 -13.21 -6.89
C HIS A 254 15.51 -12.52 -5.98
N TRP A 255 15.03 -11.56 -5.18
CA TRP A 255 15.82 -10.78 -4.24
C TRP A 255 15.42 -11.08 -2.80
N GLN A 256 16.41 -11.21 -1.91
CA GLN A 256 16.21 -11.42 -0.49
C GLN A 256 17.15 -10.55 0.31
N LEU A 257 16.65 -9.94 1.39
CA LEU A 257 17.46 -9.29 2.40
C LEU A 257 17.90 -10.33 3.44
N ARG A 258 19.17 -10.24 3.87
CA ARG A 258 19.71 -11.03 4.98
C ARG A 258 20.35 -10.10 6.00
N VAL A 259 20.15 -10.43 7.27
CA VAL A 259 20.83 -9.83 8.42
C VAL A 259 21.51 -10.96 9.17
N ASP A 260 22.83 -10.84 9.38
CA ASP A 260 23.68 -11.90 9.96
C ASP A 260 23.52 -13.25 9.25
N ASP A 261 23.48 -13.20 7.90
CA ASP A 261 23.19 -14.34 7.05
C ASP A 261 21.86 -15.07 7.32
N GLU A 262 20.92 -14.50 8.07
CA GLU A 262 19.57 -15.03 8.17
C GLU A 262 18.60 -14.25 7.28
N PRO A 263 17.65 -14.92 6.59
CA PRO A 263 16.59 -14.23 5.85
C PRO A 263 15.86 -13.22 6.72
N TYR A 264 15.80 -11.98 6.26
CA TYR A 264 15.19 -10.89 7.00
C TYR A 264 14.03 -10.29 6.20
N ILE A 265 12.81 -10.40 6.75
CA ILE A 265 11.62 -9.74 6.20
C ILE A 265 11.37 -8.50 7.05
N ILE A 266 11.28 -7.35 6.39
CA ILE A 266 11.07 -6.06 7.06
C ILE A 266 9.61 -5.98 7.52
N LYS A 267 9.40 -6.12 8.83
CA LYS A 267 8.12 -5.94 9.53
C LYS A 267 8.19 -4.59 10.23
N ALA A 268 8.04 -3.53 9.43
CA ALA A 268 8.36 -2.18 9.89
C ALA A 268 7.14 -1.36 10.30
N MET A 269 7.39 -0.38 11.16
CA MET A 269 6.40 0.61 11.61
C MET A 269 6.92 2.03 11.36
N ALA A 270 6.06 2.90 10.84
CA ALA A 270 6.27 4.35 10.89
C ALA A 270 5.96 4.83 12.31
N TYR A 271 6.96 5.44 12.98
CA TYR A 271 6.89 5.72 14.42
C TYR A 271 7.35 7.13 14.77
N PHE A 272 6.40 7.99 15.12
CA PHE A 272 6.60 9.37 15.57
C PHE A 272 5.38 9.84 16.41
N PRO A 273 5.10 9.18 17.54
CA PRO A 273 3.94 9.53 18.37
C PRO A 273 4.08 10.97 18.86
N ASN A 274 3.00 11.73 18.77
CA ASN A 274 2.95 13.12 19.21
C ASN A 274 1.79 13.37 20.17
N LYS A 275 1.97 14.39 20.99
CA LYS A 275 0.96 14.88 21.90
C LYS A 275 -0.09 15.69 21.12
N ILE A 276 -1.35 15.39 21.37
CA ILE A 276 -2.50 16.10 20.82
C ILE A 276 -2.43 17.59 21.14
N GLY A 277 -2.85 18.42 20.20
CA GLY A 277 -2.79 19.88 20.26
C GLY A 277 -1.47 20.46 19.72
N LEU A 278 -0.46 19.64 19.44
CA LEU A 278 0.77 20.07 18.78
C LEU A 278 0.67 19.86 17.27
N SER A 279 1.33 20.72 16.49
CA SER A 279 1.36 20.63 15.03
C SER A 279 2.66 21.22 14.47
N PRO A 280 3.21 20.65 13.38
CA PRO A 280 4.32 21.27 12.67
C PRO A 280 3.91 22.58 11.99
N ASP A 281 2.63 22.75 11.62
CA ASP A 281 2.14 23.93 10.88
C ASP A 281 2.20 25.22 11.69
N ASN A 282 2.10 25.12 13.02
CA ASN A 282 2.24 26.26 13.94
C ASN A 282 3.59 26.27 14.68
N GLY A 283 4.51 25.37 14.33
CA GLY A 283 5.86 25.28 14.89
C GLY A 283 5.93 24.74 16.33
N THR A 284 4.88 24.08 16.81
CA THR A 284 4.84 23.50 18.18
C THR A 284 5.31 22.05 18.24
N LEU A 285 5.50 21.41 17.08
CA LEU A 285 5.94 20.03 16.95
C LEU A 285 7.02 19.90 15.87
N ASN A 286 8.15 19.28 16.22
CA ASN A 286 9.01 18.63 15.25
C ASN A 286 8.73 17.12 15.27
N VAL A 287 7.88 16.70 14.33
CA VAL A 287 7.42 15.31 14.16
C VAL A 287 8.57 14.30 14.05
N GLN A 288 9.76 14.74 13.62
CA GLN A 288 10.90 13.85 13.39
C GLN A 288 11.66 13.49 14.65
N THR A 289 11.67 14.39 15.64
CA THR A 289 12.64 14.32 16.75
C THR A 289 12.04 14.44 18.13
N ASP A 290 10.89 15.11 18.27
CA ASP A 290 10.37 15.45 19.61
C ASP A 290 9.94 14.20 20.38
N TRP A 291 9.39 13.19 19.69
CA TRP A 291 9.01 11.93 20.30
C TRP A 291 10.18 11.18 20.93
N MET A 292 11.42 11.42 20.48
CA MET A 292 12.61 10.76 20.99
C MET A 292 13.11 11.36 22.32
N ILE A 293 12.54 12.49 22.75
CA ILE A 293 12.98 13.23 23.94
C ILE A 293 11.83 13.72 24.83
N ALA A 294 10.59 13.54 24.40
CA ALA A 294 9.41 13.99 25.13
C ALA A 294 9.26 13.25 26.48
N ASP A 295 9.17 14.04 27.55
CA ASP A 295 8.91 13.61 28.94
C ASP A 295 7.93 14.62 29.57
N PHE A 296 6.66 14.58 29.14
CA PHE A 296 5.62 15.51 29.58
C PHE A 296 5.21 15.29 31.04
N ASN A 297 5.39 14.08 31.57
CA ASN A 297 5.08 13.77 32.97
C ASN A 297 6.27 14.04 33.92
N ASN A 298 7.45 14.38 33.39
CA ASN A 298 8.71 14.67 34.10
C ASN A 298 9.19 13.52 34.99
N ASN A 299 9.02 12.28 34.56
CA ASN A 299 9.46 11.10 35.32
C ASN A 299 10.84 10.57 34.89
N GLY A 300 11.48 11.21 33.90
CA GLY A 300 12.79 10.85 33.38
C GLY A 300 12.76 9.75 32.30
N LYS A 301 11.58 9.36 31.81
CA LYS A 301 11.41 8.42 30.70
C LYS A 301 10.78 9.12 29.50
N ILE A 302 11.10 8.59 28.32
CA ILE A 302 10.51 9.08 27.07
C ILE A 302 9.11 8.49 26.93
N ASP A 303 8.10 9.37 26.84
CA ASP A 303 6.70 9.04 27.08
C ASP A 303 6.16 7.94 26.16
N GLY A 304 6.33 8.10 24.84
CA GLY A 304 5.83 7.13 23.85
C GLY A 304 6.49 5.76 23.99
N PRO A 305 7.83 5.67 23.83
CA PRO A 305 8.56 4.41 23.90
C PRO A 305 8.36 3.62 25.20
N TYR A 306 8.26 4.29 26.36
CA TYR A 306 8.36 3.63 27.66
C TYR A 306 7.14 3.78 28.59
N ASP A 307 6.33 4.82 28.45
CA ASP A 307 5.23 5.12 29.39
C ASP A 307 3.82 4.96 28.82
N ALA A 308 3.70 4.74 27.52
CA ALA A 308 2.40 4.45 26.91
C ALA A 308 1.73 3.23 27.57
N TYR A 309 0.40 3.24 27.68
CA TYR A 309 -0.39 2.17 28.28
C TYR A 309 -1.56 1.77 27.38
N PHE A 310 -1.99 0.51 27.51
CA PHE A 310 -3.15 0.00 26.78
C PHE A 310 -4.42 0.20 27.61
N ASP A 311 -5.32 1.05 27.09
CA ASP A 311 -6.69 1.23 27.60
C ASP A 311 -7.57 0.08 27.07
N GLU A 312 -7.67 -1.01 27.83
CA GLU A 312 -8.31 -2.26 27.38
C GLU A 312 -9.83 -2.12 27.35
N ASN A 313 -10.39 -1.39 28.32
CA ASN A 313 -11.84 -1.23 28.45
C ASN A 313 -12.37 -0.01 27.67
N LYS A 314 -11.49 0.76 27.02
CA LYS A 314 -11.79 1.94 26.21
C LYS A 314 -12.50 3.04 26.99
N ASN A 315 -12.11 3.27 28.26
CA ASN A 315 -12.73 4.28 29.13
C ASN A 315 -11.99 5.64 29.16
N ASN A 316 -10.93 5.77 28.37
CA ASN A 316 -10.08 6.96 28.24
C ASN A 316 -9.30 7.36 29.51
N LYS A 317 -9.07 6.41 30.43
CA LYS A 317 -8.31 6.62 31.67
C LYS A 317 -7.30 5.49 31.82
N GLN A 318 -6.33 5.68 32.72
CA GLN A 318 -5.43 4.61 33.13
C GLN A 318 -5.99 3.99 34.40
N ASP A 319 -6.53 2.79 34.29
CA ASP A 319 -6.97 2.01 35.45
C ASP A 319 -5.78 1.41 36.22
N LYS A 320 -6.02 0.98 37.46
CA LYS A 320 -4.93 0.51 38.36
C LYS A 320 -4.20 -0.73 37.84
N ASP A 321 -4.86 -1.50 36.97
CA ASP A 321 -4.38 -2.71 36.32
C ASP A 321 -3.82 -2.45 34.91
N GLU A 322 -3.90 -1.21 34.41
CA GLU A 322 -3.34 -0.80 33.12
C GLU A 322 -1.95 -0.21 33.31
N PHE A 323 -0.94 -1.10 33.32
CA PHE A 323 0.44 -0.69 33.50
C PHE A 323 1.00 0.07 32.28
N SER A 324 1.84 1.07 32.55
CA SER A 324 2.69 1.67 31.53
C SER A 324 3.69 0.63 31.02
N ILE A 325 3.51 0.23 29.77
CA ILE A 325 4.29 -0.81 29.08
C ILE A 325 5.21 -0.23 28.00
N GLY A 326 4.82 0.92 27.42
CA GLY A 326 5.54 1.58 26.35
C GLY A 326 5.24 1.03 24.96
N ASP A 327 5.25 1.92 23.97
CA ASP A 327 5.06 1.57 22.56
C ASP A 327 6.12 0.57 22.07
N PHE A 328 7.36 0.64 22.58
CA PHE A 328 8.42 -0.28 22.18
C PHE A 328 8.09 -1.72 22.58
N GLN A 329 7.52 -1.94 23.77
CA GLN A 329 7.09 -3.27 24.17
C GLN A 329 5.88 -3.74 23.35
N LEU A 330 4.90 -2.86 23.13
CA LEU A 330 3.72 -3.17 22.30
C LEU A 330 4.10 -3.54 20.85
N MET A 331 5.05 -2.82 20.24
CA MET A 331 5.56 -3.14 18.90
C MET A 331 6.32 -4.48 18.88
N LYS A 332 7.17 -4.74 19.88
CA LYS A 332 7.87 -6.02 20.02
C LYS A 332 6.90 -7.19 20.15
N ASP A 333 5.82 -7.02 20.92
CA ASP A 333 4.80 -8.04 21.15
C ASP A 333 4.05 -8.47 19.88
N ILE A 334 4.05 -7.63 18.85
CA ILE A 334 3.46 -7.94 17.54
C ILE A 334 4.50 -8.31 16.48
N GLY A 335 5.78 -8.45 16.86
CA GLY A 335 6.84 -8.88 15.95
C GLY A 335 7.35 -7.78 15.01
N VAL A 336 7.16 -6.50 15.34
CA VAL A 336 7.91 -5.42 14.68
C VAL A 336 9.40 -5.65 14.90
N ASN A 337 10.18 -5.60 13.83
CA ASN A 337 11.63 -5.73 13.89
C ASN A 337 12.36 -4.49 13.33
N THR A 338 11.62 -3.53 12.79
CA THR A 338 12.22 -2.35 12.15
C THR A 338 11.37 -1.10 12.35
N LEU A 339 12.02 0.04 12.61
CA LEU A 339 11.36 1.34 12.68
C LEU A 339 11.82 2.21 11.51
N ARG A 340 10.88 2.93 10.89
CA ARG A 340 11.17 3.90 9.83
C ARG A 340 11.35 5.29 10.44
N LEU A 341 12.53 5.88 10.21
CA LEU A 341 12.82 7.28 10.54
C LEU A 341 12.89 8.09 9.25
N TYR A 342 12.06 9.11 9.12
CA TYR A 342 11.94 9.89 7.88
C TYR A 342 13.05 10.94 7.74
N HIS A 343 13.52 11.45 8.89
CA HIS A 343 14.70 12.28 8.99
C HIS A 343 15.59 11.79 10.13
N HIS A 344 16.89 12.08 10.06
CA HIS A 344 17.90 11.50 10.94
C HIS A 344 17.60 11.71 12.43
N ALA A 345 17.86 10.69 13.25
CA ALA A 345 17.55 10.72 14.68
C ALA A 345 18.39 11.74 15.46
N ASN A 346 17.85 12.23 16.58
CA ASN A 346 18.57 13.08 17.53
C ASN A 346 18.87 12.39 18.88
N ASN A 347 18.44 11.14 19.08
CA ASN A 347 18.66 10.39 20.32
C ASN A 347 19.24 8.99 20.05
N LYS A 348 20.57 8.91 19.96
CA LYS A 348 21.29 7.66 19.70
C LYS A 348 21.09 6.61 20.81
N ALA A 349 21.02 7.05 22.07
CA ALA A 349 20.87 6.16 23.21
C ALA A 349 19.52 5.42 23.18
N LEU A 350 18.44 6.13 22.81
CA LEU A 350 17.11 5.53 22.62
C LEU A 350 17.13 4.48 21.50
N LEU A 351 17.78 4.76 20.36
CA LEU A 351 17.84 3.79 19.27
C LEU A 351 18.64 2.55 19.67
N LYS A 352 19.75 2.75 20.39
CA LYS A 352 20.55 1.66 20.93
C LYS A 352 19.74 0.79 21.89
N ASP A 353 18.96 1.40 22.79
CA ASP A 353 18.06 0.67 23.69
C ASP A 353 16.97 -0.09 22.92
N GLY A 354 16.36 0.55 21.91
CA GLY A 354 15.41 -0.08 21.00
C GLY A 354 15.98 -1.34 20.32
N TYR A 355 17.25 -1.29 19.92
CA TYR A 355 17.95 -2.46 19.39
C TYR A 355 18.24 -3.52 20.46
N GLU A 356 18.91 -3.15 21.55
CA GLU A 356 19.40 -4.09 22.56
C GLU A 356 18.27 -4.78 23.33
N ASN A 357 17.20 -4.05 23.66
CA ASN A 357 16.12 -4.53 24.51
C ASN A 357 14.86 -4.95 23.72
N TYR A 358 14.67 -4.42 22.50
CA TYR A 358 13.46 -4.69 21.71
C TYR A 358 13.74 -5.32 20.34
N GLY A 359 15.00 -5.36 19.89
CA GLY A 359 15.39 -5.99 18.63
C GLY A 359 15.11 -5.14 17.39
N PHE A 360 14.91 -3.82 17.56
CA PHE A 360 14.64 -2.93 16.44
C PHE A 360 15.89 -2.58 15.65
N MET A 361 15.83 -2.78 14.34
CA MET A 361 16.71 -2.12 13.39
C MET A 361 16.04 -0.88 12.80
N TYR A 362 16.79 -0.03 12.11
CA TYR A 362 16.30 1.28 11.66
C TYR A 362 16.52 1.47 10.16
N LEU A 363 15.44 1.92 9.49
CA LEU A 363 15.53 2.58 8.19
C LEU A 363 15.85 4.05 8.49
N MET A 364 17.12 4.45 8.35
CA MET A 364 17.58 5.80 8.71
C MET A 364 17.45 6.72 7.50
N GLY A 365 16.52 7.67 7.57
CA GLY A 365 16.14 8.51 6.44
C GLY A 365 16.68 9.95 6.47
N ASP A 366 16.75 10.54 5.28
CA ASP A 366 16.82 11.98 5.07
C ASP A 366 15.79 12.37 4.00
N PHE A 367 14.95 13.37 4.26
CA PHE A 367 13.92 13.84 3.35
C PHE A 367 14.44 14.32 1.99
N LEU A 368 15.74 14.59 1.88
CA LEU A 368 16.40 15.02 0.66
C LEU A 368 15.68 16.23 0.03
N GLY A 369 15.29 17.19 0.85
CA GLY A 369 14.61 18.40 0.39
C GLY A 369 13.09 18.31 0.29
N MET A 370 12.47 17.16 0.54
CA MET A 370 11.01 17.11 0.73
C MET A 370 10.64 18.02 1.91
N TYR A 371 9.49 18.70 1.83
CA TYR A 371 9.07 19.66 2.86
C TYR A 371 10.06 20.83 3.09
N ALA A 372 10.93 21.11 2.11
CA ALA A 372 12.08 22.01 2.23
C ALA A 372 13.13 21.62 3.29
N ALA A 373 13.02 20.42 3.87
CA ALA A 373 13.92 19.94 4.92
C ALA A 373 15.36 19.76 4.38
N GLY A 374 16.35 20.31 5.09
CA GLY A 374 17.77 20.22 4.74
C GLY A 374 18.23 21.11 3.56
N SER A 375 17.33 21.59 2.70
CA SER A 375 17.69 22.45 1.56
C SER A 375 17.86 23.93 1.94
N GLY A 376 17.15 24.37 2.99
CA GLY A 376 17.05 25.77 3.40
C GLY A 376 16.24 26.63 2.42
N ALA A 377 15.42 26.01 1.56
CA ALA A 377 14.41 26.70 0.77
C ALA A 377 13.23 27.13 1.67
N ALA A 378 12.48 28.15 1.24
CA ALA A 378 11.19 28.44 1.88
C ALA A 378 10.14 27.42 1.43
N TRP A 379 9.18 27.08 2.30
CA TRP A 379 8.13 26.09 2.05
C TRP A 379 7.41 26.27 0.71
N TYR A 380 6.94 27.50 0.43
CA TYR A 380 6.21 27.82 -0.80
C TYR A 380 7.12 27.94 -2.04
N GLU A 381 8.40 28.26 -1.86
CA GLU A 381 9.36 28.23 -2.98
C GLU A 381 9.69 26.79 -3.38
N GLY A 382 9.74 25.89 -2.40
CA GLY A 382 10.14 24.49 -2.52
C GLY A 382 11.63 24.31 -2.82
N THR A 383 12.17 23.18 -2.41
CA THR A 383 13.53 22.76 -2.78
C THR A 383 13.69 22.70 -4.31
N ASP A 384 14.74 23.33 -4.81
CA ASP A 384 15.14 23.40 -6.21
C ASP A 384 16.39 22.54 -6.46
N TYR A 385 16.23 21.44 -7.19
CA TYR A 385 17.32 20.49 -7.48
C TYR A 385 18.28 20.98 -8.57
N THR A 386 17.99 22.11 -9.22
CA THR A 386 18.96 22.81 -10.09
C THR A 386 19.89 23.73 -9.29
N ASN A 387 19.50 24.10 -8.06
CA ASN A 387 20.27 25.04 -7.24
C ASN A 387 21.45 24.34 -6.54
N ALA A 388 22.67 24.67 -6.96
CA ALA A 388 23.89 24.08 -6.41
C ALA A 388 24.06 24.32 -4.89
N GLY A 389 23.61 25.46 -4.37
CA GLY A 389 23.69 25.78 -2.94
C GLY A 389 22.76 24.90 -2.10
N GLN A 390 21.52 24.69 -2.55
CA GLN A 390 20.57 23.80 -1.89
C GLN A 390 21.03 22.34 -1.96
N LYS A 391 21.48 21.87 -3.14
CA LYS A 391 22.08 20.53 -3.28
C LYS A 391 23.25 20.30 -2.33
N LYS A 392 24.14 21.29 -2.18
CA LYS A 392 25.26 21.21 -1.25
C LYS A 392 24.80 21.04 0.21
N LYS A 393 23.78 21.78 0.64
CA LYS A 393 23.24 21.66 2.01
C LYS A 393 22.62 20.29 2.25
N MET A 394 21.80 19.79 1.31
CA MET A 394 21.21 18.46 1.41
C MET A 394 22.27 17.35 1.40
N MET A 395 23.30 17.46 0.54
CA MET A 395 24.42 16.52 0.53
C MET A 395 25.14 16.49 1.88
N GLU A 396 25.35 17.66 2.51
CA GLU A 396 25.98 17.74 3.82
C GLU A 396 25.08 17.14 4.91
N SER A 397 23.76 17.38 4.88
CA SER A 397 22.78 16.75 5.79
C SER A 397 22.89 15.23 5.78
N VAL A 398 22.81 14.64 4.58
CA VAL A 398 22.94 13.18 4.40
C VAL A 398 24.31 12.69 4.85
N LYS A 399 25.37 13.40 4.52
CA LYS A 399 26.74 13.03 4.91
C LYS A 399 26.89 12.99 6.43
N GLN A 400 26.34 13.96 7.15
CA GLN A 400 26.38 13.99 8.61
C GLN A 400 25.58 12.83 9.21
N MET A 401 24.39 12.54 8.68
CA MET A 401 23.62 11.36 9.08
C MET A 401 24.44 10.07 8.94
N VAL A 402 25.08 9.84 7.79
CA VAL A 402 25.87 8.61 7.57
C VAL A 402 27.06 8.55 8.50
N LEU A 403 27.81 9.65 8.65
CA LEU A 403 28.98 9.69 9.53
C LEU A 403 28.64 9.43 11.00
N GLU A 404 27.48 9.90 11.45
CA GLU A 404 27.02 9.70 12.84
C GLU A 404 26.61 8.25 13.11
N PHE A 405 25.94 7.59 12.17
CA PHE A 405 25.23 6.33 12.44
C PHE A 405 25.81 5.07 11.76
N LYS A 406 26.70 5.17 10.78
CA LYS A 406 27.16 4.02 9.98
C LYS A 406 27.78 2.86 10.76
N ASP A 407 28.35 3.14 11.92
CA ASP A 407 29.05 2.14 12.75
C ASP A 407 28.10 1.52 13.80
N GLU A 408 26.82 1.91 13.80
CA GLU A 408 25.82 1.39 14.74
C GLU A 408 25.20 0.07 14.23
N PRO A 409 25.12 -0.97 15.08
CA PRO A 409 24.69 -2.32 14.67
C PRO A 409 23.20 -2.42 14.34
N TYR A 410 22.44 -1.36 14.61
CA TYR A 410 21.01 -1.30 14.39
C TYR A 410 20.63 -0.63 13.06
N ILE A 411 21.58 -0.14 12.27
CA ILE A 411 21.27 0.43 10.94
C ILE A 411 21.00 -0.72 9.97
N LEU A 412 19.80 -0.70 9.36
CA LEU A 412 19.44 -1.66 8.33
C LEU A 412 19.76 -1.12 6.94
N MET A 413 19.38 0.12 6.66
CA MET A 413 19.64 0.79 5.38
C MET A 413 19.44 2.29 5.48
N TRP A 414 20.06 3.02 4.55
CA TRP A 414 19.87 4.45 4.36
C TRP A 414 18.68 4.70 3.42
N VAL A 415 17.78 5.62 3.77
CA VAL A 415 16.61 5.96 2.95
C VAL A 415 16.69 7.41 2.48
N LEU A 416 16.64 7.61 1.17
CA LEU A 416 16.64 8.92 0.55
C LEU A 416 15.23 9.34 0.12
N GLY A 417 14.80 10.49 0.61
CA GLY A 417 13.53 11.09 0.24
C GLY A 417 12.31 10.49 0.94
N ASN A 418 11.17 11.12 0.69
CA ASN A 418 9.83 10.63 0.93
C ASN A 418 8.88 11.26 -0.09
N GLU A 419 8.51 10.52 -1.14
CA GLU A 419 7.58 10.98 -2.19
C GLU A 419 7.97 12.31 -2.86
N ASN A 420 9.26 12.66 -2.88
CA ASN A 420 9.72 13.90 -3.48
C ASN A 420 9.23 14.04 -4.93
N ASN A 421 9.09 12.92 -5.64
CA ASN A 421 8.60 12.83 -7.02
C ASN A 421 7.18 13.39 -7.23
N TYR A 422 6.33 13.45 -6.20
CA TYR A 422 5.05 14.16 -6.29
C TYR A 422 5.21 15.68 -6.16
N GLY A 423 6.34 16.14 -5.63
CA GLY A 423 6.57 17.50 -5.15
C GLY A 423 6.31 18.61 -6.16
N PHE A 424 5.52 19.59 -5.72
CA PHE A 424 5.35 20.91 -6.31
C PHE A 424 5.65 22.03 -5.29
N PRO A 425 6.14 23.20 -5.76
CA PRO A 425 6.10 24.41 -4.95
C PRO A 425 4.65 24.80 -4.68
N GLY A 426 4.33 25.13 -3.43
CA GLY A 426 2.98 25.55 -3.05
C GLY A 426 2.67 26.99 -3.40
N THR A 427 1.39 27.31 -3.47
CA THR A 427 0.86 28.68 -3.45
C THR A 427 -0.03 28.79 -2.20
N PRO A 428 0.23 29.74 -1.27
CA PRO A 428 -0.45 29.85 0.04
C PRO A 428 -1.98 29.76 0.06
N ASP A 429 -2.63 29.97 -1.09
CA ASP A 429 -4.09 29.99 -1.24
C ASP A 429 -4.65 28.96 -2.23
N GLU A 430 -3.81 28.19 -2.92
CA GLU A 430 -4.26 27.27 -3.98
C GLU A 430 -3.79 25.83 -3.72
N PHE A 431 -2.54 25.68 -3.27
CA PHE A 431 -1.94 24.40 -2.97
C PHE A 431 -1.13 24.51 -1.67
N PRO A 432 -1.44 23.71 -0.64
CA PRO A 432 -0.52 23.57 0.48
C PRO A 432 0.80 23.08 -0.11
N GLY A 433 1.91 23.74 0.22
CA GLY A 433 3.20 23.38 -0.38
C GLY A 433 3.48 21.89 -0.24
N LEU A 434 3.99 21.26 -1.30
CA LEU A 434 4.54 19.90 -1.19
C LEU A 434 6.05 19.97 -0.88
N GLY A 435 6.61 21.18 -0.83
CA GLY A 435 7.94 21.48 -0.28
C GLY A 435 9.12 21.23 -1.22
N CYS A 436 8.94 20.66 -2.41
CA CYS A 436 10.01 20.53 -3.41
C CYS A 436 9.53 20.61 -4.87
N ARG A 437 10.46 20.78 -5.81
CA ARG A 437 10.19 20.93 -7.25
C ARG A 437 10.48 19.67 -8.07
N ALA A 438 10.62 18.49 -7.44
CA ALA A 438 11.10 17.30 -8.15
C ALA A 438 10.19 16.89 -9.31
N LYS A 439 8.87 17.09 -9.19
CA LYS A 439 7.92 16.82 -10.27
C LYS A 439 8.18 17.68 -11.53
N LEU A 440 8.66 18.90 -11.34
CA LEU A 440 9.06 19.81 -12.42
C LEU A 440 10.49 19.56 -12.90
N GLN A 441 11.30 18.83 -12.12
CA GLN A 441 12.74 18.63 -12.32
C GLN A 441 13.13 17.14 -12.15
N PRO A 442 12.43 16.19 -12.81
CA PRO A 442 12.64 14.77 -12.52
C PRO A 442 14.07 14.31 -12.87
N VAL A 443 14.65 14.84 -13.95
CA VAL A 443 16.02 14.50 -14.36
C VAL A 443 17.03 14.95 -13.30
N GLU A 444 16.94 16.19 -12.84
CA GLU A 444 17.84 16.77 -11.84
C GLU A 444 17.68 16.10 -10.48
N TYR A 445 16.45 15.82 -10.07
CA TYR A 445 16.16 15.12 -8.82
C TYR A 445 16.78 13.72 -8.80
N TYR A 446 16.46 12.85 -9.77
CA TYR A 446 16.99 11.48 -9.77
C TYR A 446 18.51 11.45 -10.01
N SER A 447 19.07 12.40 -10.77
CA SER A 447 20.52 12.56 -10.89
C SER A 447 21.15 12.93 -9.55
N PHE A 448 20.52 13.82 -8.77
CA PHE A 448 21.00 14.17 -7.44
C PHE A 448 20.88 13.02 -6.44
N VAL A 449 19.78 12.26 -6.47
CA VAL A 449 19.63 11.01 -5.70
C VAL A 449 20.81 10.07 -5.97
N ASN A 450 21.21 9.94 -7.23
CA ASN A 450 22.35 9.12 -7.62
C ASN A 450 23.70 9.64 -7.11
N GLU A 451 23.92 10.95 -7.18
CA GLU A 451 25.11 11.60 -6.62
C GLU A 451 25.23 11.33 -5.12
N VAL A 452 24.12 11.45 -4.39
CA VAL A 452 24.04 11.21 -2.95
C VAL A 452 24.25 9.72 -2.63
N ALA A 453 23.65 8.81 -3.39
CA ALA A 453 23.87 7.36 -3.22
C ALA A 453 25.35 6.97 -3.40
N LYS A 454 26.04 7.55 -4.39
CA LYS A 454 27.50 7.36 -4.58
C LYS A 454 28.29 7.87 -3.39
N MET A 455 27.91 9.03 -2.86
CA MET A 455 28.55 9.62 -1.68
C MET A 455 28.38 8.70 -0.47
N ILE A 456 27.16 8.25 -0.17
CA ILE A 456 26.90 7.31 0.93
C ILE A 456 27.78 6.06 0.79
N LYS A 457 27.76 5.41 -0.37
CA LYS A 457 28.54 4.18 -0.64
C LYS A 457 30.06 4.36 -0.53
N SER A 458 30.56 5.58 -0.72
CA SER A 458 31.98 5.89 -0.51
C SER A 458 32.36 6.00 0.97
N ILE A 459 31.41 6.33 1.85
CA ILE A 459 31.60 6.48 3.30
C ILE A 459 31.26 5.18 4.04
N ASP A 460 30.20 4.52 3.57
CA ASP A 460 29.64 3.29 4.11
C ASP A 460 29.27 2.33 2.95
N PRO A 461 30.19 1.43 2.56
CA PRO A 461 29.91 0.42 1.56
C PRO A 461 29.13 -0.79 2.12
N THR A 462 28.81 -0.79 3.42
CA THR A 462 28.29 -1.97 4.13
C THR A 462 26.77 -2.00 4.28
N HIS A 463 26.11 -0.84 4.21
CA HIS A 463 24.64 -0.78 4.23
C HIS A 463 24.05 -0.43 2.86
N PRO A 464 22.96 -1.09 2.43
CA PRO A 464 22.23 -0.72 1.22
C PRO A 464 21.68 0.71 1.27
N VAL A 465 21.52 1.33 0.09
CA VAL A 465 20.85 2.62 -0.07
C VAL A 465 19.50 2.45 -0.76
N ALA A 466 18.44 2.96 -0.16
CA ALA A 466 17.08 2.96 -0.68
C ALA A 466 16.63 4.38 -1.07
N ILE A 467 15.64 4.47 -1.95
CA ILE A 467 14.82 5.67 -2.16
C ILE A 467 13.42 5.42 -1.57
N CYS A 468 12.67 6.47 -1.20
CA CYS A 468 11.22 6.38 -1.00
C CYS A 468 10.47 7.22 -2.02
N ASN A 469 9.86 6.55 -3.00
CA ASN A 469 9.11 7.16 -4.08
C ASN A 469 7.59 7.09 -3.83
N GLY A 470 6.82 8.07 -4.27
CA GLY A 470 5.36 8.01 -4.30
C GLY A 470 4.91 7.20 -5.50
N GLU A 471 4.32 6.03 -5.27
CA GLU A 471 3.95 5.05 -6.31
C GLU A 471 5.14 4.64 -7.21
N VAL A 472 4.85 3.85 -8.26
CA VAL A 472 5.81 3.61 -9.36
C VAL A 472 5.95 4.80 -10.32
N HIS A 473 5.42 5.97 -9.96
CA HIS A 473 5.51 7.18 -10.77
C HIS A 473 6.98 7.58 -10.96
N TYR A 474 7.33 8.04 -12.16
CA TYR A 474 8.67 8.32 -12.67
C TYR A 474 9.69 7.16 -12.60
N LEU A 475 9.24 5.90 -12.56
CA LEU A 475 10.12 4.73 -12.55
C LEU A 475 11.12 4.71 -13.73
N GLU A 476 10.74 5.18 -14.92
CA GLU A 476 11.67 5.30 -16.06
C GLU A 476 12.78 6.35 -15.83
N TYR A 477 12.49 7.47 -15.16
CA TYR A 477 13.50 8.44 -14.78
C TYR A 477 14.43 7.88 -13.71
N PHE A 478 13.86 7.21 -12.69
CA PHE A 478 14.65 6.51 -11.68
C PHE A 478 15.60 5.48 -12.32
N ALA A 479 15.07 4.64 -13.24
CA ALA A 479 15.84 3.62 -13.95
C ALA A 479 17.05 4.21 -14.67
N LYS A 480 16.86 5.37 -15.31
CA LYS A 480 17.88 6.02 -16.13
C LYS A 480 18.89 6.82 -15.32
N TYR A 481 18.43 7.54 -14.29
CA TYR A 481 19.23 8.57 -13.63
C TYR A 481 19.69 8.20 -12.21
N ALA A 482 19.09 7.19 -11.56
CA ALA A 482 19.45 6.71 -10.22
C ALA A 482 19.91 5.22 -10.15
N PRO A 483 20.85 4.77 -11.00
CA PRO A 483 21.30 3.39 -11.02
C PRO A 483 21.96 2.92 -9.71
N GLU A 484 22.54 3.83 -8.92
CA GLU A 484 23.29 3.49 -7.70
C GLU A 484 22.41 3.21 -6.48
N ILE A 485 21.09 3.41 -6.56
CA ILE A 485 20.17 2.99 -5.49
C ILE A 485 20.06 1.45 -5.48
N ASP A 486 20.07 0.82 -4.32
CA ASP A 486 20.01 -0.64 -4.18
C ASP A 486 18.59 -1.16 -4.04
N VAL A 487 17.71 -0.39 -3.37
CA VAL A 487 16.31 -0.75 -3.10
C VAL A 487 15.37 0.33 -3.63
N PHE A 488 14.38 -0.07 -4.43
CA PHE A 488 13.29 0.82 -4.81
C PHE A 488 12.22 0.79 -3.71
N GLY A 489 12.24 1.79 -2.83
CA GLY A 489 11.20 1.96 -1.83
C GLY A 489 10.02 2.75 -2.39
N VAL A 490 8.81 2.38 -2.00
CA VAL A 490 7.58 2.99 -2.53
C VAL A 490 6.48 3.14 -1.48
N ASN A 491 5.90 4.33 -1.38
CA ASN A 491 4.63 4.57 -0.69
C ASN A 491 3.49 4.19 -1.65
N ALA A 492 2.59 3.29 -1.23
CA ALA A 492 1.53 2.80 -2.10
C ALA A 492 0.24 2.48 -1.33
N TYR A 493 -0.86 3.10 -1.76
CA TYR A 493 -2.19 3.00 -1.14
C TYR A 493 -3.23 2.48 -2.16
N ARG A 494 -3.05 1.24 -2.63
CA ARG A 494 -3.81 0.69 -3.77
C ARG A 494 -5.09 -0.06 -3.42
N GLY A 495 -5.42 -0.17 -2.13
CA GLY A 495 -6.68 -0.77 -1.68
C GLY A 495 -6.51 -2.10 -0.94
N PRO A 496 -7.63 -2.71 -0.48
CA PRO A 496 -7.60 -3.87 0.40
C PRO A 496 -7.16 -5.18 -0.26
N ARG A 497 -6.82 -5.16 -1.56
CA ARG A 497 -6.33 -6.31 -2.32
C ARG A 497 -4.80 -6.32 -2.47
N GLY A 498 -4.12 -5.37 -1.84
CA GLY A 498 -2.67 -5.21 -1.89
C GLY A 498 -2.21 -4.29 -3.02
N PHE A 499 -0.99 -4.52 -3.51
CA PHE A 499 -0.29 -3.59 -4.42
C PHE A 499 -0.50 -3.93 -5.89
N GLY A 500 -1.06 -5.10 -6.16
CA GLY A 500 -1.34 -5.60 -7.50
C GLY A 500 -0.08 -6.08 -8.22
N ARG A 501 -0.26 -7.09 -9.07
CA ARG A 501 0.79 -7.69 -9.89
C ARG A 501 1.67 -6.66 -10.61
N THR A 502 1.07 -5.60 -11.17
CA THR A 502 1.80 -4.66 -12.02
C THR A 502 2.84 -3.82 -11.29
N LEU A 503 2.71 -3.55 -9.98
CA LEU A 503 3.77 -2.87 -9.23
C LEU A 503 5.06 -3.70 -9.26
N TRP A 504 4.92 -4.95 -8.87
CA TRP A 504 6.03 -5.90 -8.77
C TRP A 504 6.63 -6.21 -10.15
N GLU A 505 5.78 -6.37 -11.16
CA GLU A 505 6.14 -6.61 -12.57
C GLU A 505 6.89 -5.42 -13.17
N ASP A 506 6.36 -4.19 -13.05
CA ASP A 506 6.97 -2.99 -13.63
C ASP A 506 8.37 -2.74 -13.06
N VAL A 507 8.53 -2.87 -11.73
CA VAL A 507 9.84 -2.72 -11.09
C VAL A 507 10.81 -3.81 -11.55
N LYS A 508 10.36 -5.07 -11.63
CA LYS A 508 11.20 -6.18 -12.09
C LYS A 508 11.65 -5.96 -13.54
N ASP A 509 10.73 -5.56 -14.42
CA ASP A 509 11.00 -5.41 -15.84
C ASP A 509 11.86 -4.18 -16.17
N LEU A 510 11.70 -3.07 -15.45
CA LEU A 510 12.39 -1.81 -15.77
C LEU A 510 13.72 -1.61 -15.06
N ILE A 511 13.84 -2.05 -13.80
CA ILE A 511 15.04 -1.79 -12.99
C ILE A 511 15.63 -3.03 -12.34
N ASP A 512 14.84 -4.10 -12.18
CA ASP A 512 15.28 -5.39 -11.65
C ASP A 512 15.99 -5.27 -10.28
N LYS A 513 15.40 -4.47 -9.39
CA LYS A 513 15.82 -4.21 -8.01
C LYS A 513 14.79 -4.75 -7.02
N PRO A 514 15.19 -5.03 -5.76
CA PRO A 514 14.23 -5.30 -4.70
C PRO A 514 13.36 -4.09 -4.38
N VAL A 515 12.16 -4.38 -3.89
CA VAL A 515 11.11 -3.43 -3.53
C VAL A 515 10.84 -3.51 -2.04
N LEU A 516 10.79 -2.35 -1.39
CA LEU A 516 10.30 -2.19 -0.03
C LEU A 516 9.06 -1.28 -0.06
N ILE A 517 7.94 -1.76 0.46
CA ILE A 517 6.79 -0.87 0.65
C ILE A 517 7.09 0.05 1.83
N MET A 518 7.30 1.32 1.56
CA MET A 518 7.74 2.32 2.54
C MET A 518 6.58 2.92 3.33
N GLU A 519 5.35 2.85 2.79
CA GLU A 519 4.10 3.09 3.49
C GLU A 519 2.97 2.29 2.86
N TYR A 520 2.10 1.74 3.71
CA TYR A 520 0.78 1.26 3.37
C TYR A 520 -0.12 1.28 4.60
N GLY A 521 -1.41 1.43 4.37
CA GLY A 521 -2.42 1.37 5.41
C GLY A 521 -3.74 1.95 4.94
N CYS A 522 -4.71 2.05 5.83
CA CYS A 522 -5.89 2.86 5.57
C CYS A 522 -6.48 3.43 6.87
N PRO A 523 -7.30 4.50 6.74
CA PRO A 523 -8.01 5.05 7.88
C PRO A 523 -8.94 4.03 8.53
N SER A 524 -9.04 4.08 9.86
CA SER A 524 -10.07 3.40 10.65
C SER A 524 -11.26 4.34 10.92
N TYR A 525 -11.78 4.98 9.88
CA TYR A 525 -12.98 5.83 9.97
C TYR A 525 -14.07 5.40 8.97
N ILE A 526 -15.29 5.27 9.48
CA ILE A 526 -16.54 5.19 8.72
C ILE A 526 -17.58 5.92 9.57
N ALA A 527 -18.28 6.89 8.98
CA ALA A 527 -19.24 7.72 9.70
C ALA A 527 -20.27 6.87 10.47
N GLY A 528 -20.25 6.98 11.80
CA GLY A 528 -21.19 6.30 12.70
C GLY A 528 -20.95 4.79 12.91
N ASP A 529 -19.88 4.20 12.38
CA ASP A 529 -19.61 2.76 12.52
C ASP A 529 -18.12 2.43 12.73
N VAL A 530 -17.64 2.69 13.95
CA VAL A 530 -16.25 2.42 14.37
C VAL A 530 -15.89 0.94 14.21
N LYS A 531 -16.84 0.02 14.47
CA LYS A 531 -16.59 -1.42 14.38
C LYS A 531 -16.30 -1.83 12.93
N LYS A 532 -17.12 -1.37 11.98
CA LYS A 532 -16.91 -1.62 10.54
C LYS A 532 -15.62 -0.97 10.06
N ALA A 533 -15.27 0.20 10.59
CA ALA A 533 -14.02 0.89 10.26
C ALA A 533 -12.77 0.10 10.70
N GLU A 534 -12.72 -0.39 11.94
CA GLU A 534 -11.62 -1.23 12.42
C GLU A 534 -11.53 -2.57 11.66
N GLU A 535 -12.67 -3.14 11.26
CA GLU A 535 -12.71 -4.36 10.41
C GLU A 535 -12.15 -4.10 9.02
N ALA A 536 -12.54 -2.98 8.41
CA ALA A 536 -12.05 -2.59 7.09
C ALA A 536 -10.54 -2.29 7.11
N GLN A 537 -10.04 -1.62 8.17
CA GLN A 537 -8.61 -1.41 8.37
C GLN A 537 -7.86 -2.73 8.49
N ALA A 538 -8.33 -3.65 9.33
CA ALA A 538 -7.69 -4.97 9.47
C ALA A 538 -7.65 -5.74 8.14
N GLU A 539 -8.74 -5.75 7.35
CA GLU A 539 -8.75 -6.42 6.05
C GLU A 539 -7.83 -5.73 5.03
N TYR A 540 -7.70 -4.41 5.06
CA TYR A 540 -6.77 -3.68 4.18
C TYR A 540 -5.32 -4.07 4.46
N HIS A 541 -4.91 -4.05 5.73
CA HIS A 541 -3.56 -4.41 6.15
C HIS A 541 -3.26 -5.88 5.86
N LYS A 542 -4.22 -6.78 6.11
CA LYS A 542 -4.12 -8.21 5.76
C LYS A 542 -3.95 -8.43 4.26
N GLY A 543 -4.69 -7.72 3.43
CA GLY A 543 -4.55 -7.79 1.97
C GLY A 543 -3.18 -7.32 1.50
N SER A 544 -2.73 -6.18 2.04
CA SER A 544 -1.41 -5.59 1.75
C SER A 544 -0.27 -6.52 2.15
N TRP A 545 -0.27 -7.01 3.39
CA TRP A 545 0.79 -7.91 3.87
C TRP A 545 0.81 -9.24 3.11
N LYS A 546 -0.36 -9.84 2.82
CA LYS A 546 -0.41 -11.08 2.01
C LYS A 546 0.11 -10.90 0.60
N ASP A 547 -0.01 -9.70 0.02
CA ASP A 547 0.56 -9.40 -1.30
C ASP A 547 2.08 -9.23 -1.23
N ILE A 548 2.61 -8.62 -0.16
CA ILE A 548 4.06 -8.61 0.13
C ILE A 548 4.57 -10.04 0.27
N GLU A 549 3.95 -10.86 1.13
CA GLU A 549 4.34 -12.26 1.36
C GLU A 549 4.34 -13.10 0.08
N TYR A 550 3.35 -12.86 -0.78
CA TYR A 550 3.26 -13.54 -2.07
C TYR A 550 4.42 -13.21 -3.01
N ASN A 551 5.01 -12.01 -2.89
CA ASN A 551 6.10 -11.53 -3.74
C ASN A 551 7.48 -11.55 -3.06
N LEU A 552 7.61 -12.14 -1.86
CA LEU A 552 8.91 -12.43 -1.25
C LEU A 552 9.70 -13.42 -2.10
N ALA A 553 11.02 -13.45 -1.89
CA ALA A 553 11.90 -14.43 -2.51
C ALA A 553 11.32 -15.85 -2.42
N GLY A 554 11.10 -16.44 -3.59
CA GLY A 554 10.63 -17.82 -3.75
C GLY A 554 9.21 -17.92 -4.26
N SER A 555 8.48 -16.82 -4.37
CA SER A 555 7.10 -16.76 -4.87
C SER A 555 6.88 -15.49 -5.69
N GLY A 556 5.82 -15.46 -6.51
CA GLY A 556 5.42 -14.27 -7.26
C GLY A 556 6.54 -13.71 -8.13
N PHE A 557 6.73 -12.39 -8.11
CA PHE A 557 7.85 -11.73 -8.79
C PHE A 557 9.18 -11.82 -8.01
N GLY A 558 9.09 -12.20 -6.73
CA GLY A 558 10.22 -12.49 -5.85
C GLY A 558 11.10 -11.28 -5.53
N ASN A 559 10.58 -10.07 -5.62
CA ASN A 559 11.32 -8.84 -5.39
C ASN A 559 10.88 -8.06 -4.13
N ALA A 560 9.93 -8.54 -3.34
CA ALA A 560 9.54 -7.87 -2.09
C ALA A 560 10.55 -8.12 -0.96
N LEU A 561 10.81 -7.09 -0.14
CA LEU A 561 11.62 -7.18 1.09
C LEU A 561 10.80 -7.11 2.39
N GLY A 562 9.55 -6.66 2.32
CA GLY A 562 8.72 -6.37 3.48
C GLY A 562 7.91 -5.09 3.29
N GLY A 563 7.45 -4.51 4.40
CA GLY A 563 6.68 -3.27 4.35
C GLY A 563 6.67 -2.51 5.67
N VAL A 564 6.46 -1.21 5.58
CA VAL A 564 6.29 -0.28 6.69
C VAL A 564 4.80 0.05 6.83
N CYS A 565 4.23 -0.33 7.96
CA CYS A 565 2.87 0.06 8.34
C CYS A 565 2.82 1.56 8.62
N PHE A 566 1.94 2.27 7.92
CA PHE A 566 1.64 3.68 8.16
C PHE A 566 0.22 3.75 8.76
N GLU A 567 0.08 3.90 10.08
CA GLU A 567 1.14 4.18 11.06
C GLU A 567 0.87 3.63 12.46
N TRP A 568 1.77 3.87 13.43
CA TRP A 568 1.63 3.32 14.77
C TRP A 568 0.40 3.87 15.52
N VAL A 569 0.28 5.19 15.60
CA VAL A 569 -0.74 5.88 16.40
C VAL A 569 -1.35 7.02 15.60
N ASP A 570 -2.65 7.26 15.80
CA ASP A 570 -3.34 8.41 15.22
C ASP A 570 -2.65 9.75 15.52
N GLU A 571 -2.53 10.59 14.50
CA GLU A 571 -1.93 11.93 14.58
C GLU A 571 -2.95 13.01 14.22
N TRP A 572 -3.37 13.78 15.23
CA TRP A 572 -4.50 14.71 15.13
C TRP A 572 -4.18 16.05 14.44
N TRP A 573 -2.98 16.20 13.88
CA TRP A 573 -2.62 17.41 13.13
C TRP A 573 -2.72 17.22 11.62
N LYS A 574 -2.95 15.98 11.14
CA LYS A 574 -2.82 15.61 9.73
C LYS A 574 -4.07 15.85 8.89
N ALA A 575 -5.22 16.22 9.46
CA ALA A 575 -6.35 16.64 8.65
C ALA A 575 -5.98 17.90 7.83
N GLY A 576 -5.11 18.75 8.38
CA GLY A 576 -4.54 19.93 7.74
C GLY A 576 -4.26 21.07 8.73
N PRO A 577 -3.82 22.25 8.23
CA PRO A 577 -3.29 23.29 9.09
C PRO A 577 -4.38 24.13 9.79
N PRO A 578 -4.07 24.68 10.99
CA PRO A 578 -4.85 25.74 11.61
C PRO A 578 -4.92 27.03 10.77
N PRO A 579 -5.99 27.84 10.88
CA PRO A 579 -7.17 27.65 11.74
C PRO A 579 -8.30 26.86 11.07
N GLN A 580 -8.09 26.32 9.86
CA GLN A 580 -9.14 25.57 9.15
C GLN A 580 -9.46 24.26 9.88
N LEU A 581 -8.42 23.65 10.44
CA LEU A 581 -8.48 22.41 11.20
C LEU A 581 -7.71 22.56 12.53
N ASP A 582 -8.12 21.84 13.55
CA ASP A 582 -7.62 22.02 14.92
C ASP A 582 -6.85 20.79 15.42
N PRO A 583 -5.53 20.89 15.66
CA PRO A 583 -4.73 19.77 16.17
C PRO A 583 -5.15 19.27 17.55
N ALA A 584 -6.01 20.00 18.26
CA ALA A 584 -6.60 19.59 19.54
C ALA A 584 -7.90 18.77 19.39
N ALA A 585 -8.41 18.57 18.17
CA ALA A 585 -9.60 17.79 17.87
C ALA A 585 -9.32 16.76 16.77
N GLN A 586 -9.82 15.53 16.91
CA GLN A 586 -9.72 14.56 15.83
C GLN A 586 -10.76 14.87 14.77
N GLU A 587 -10.33 15.28 13.59
CA GLU A 587 -11.19 15.74 12.51
C GLU A 587 -11.26 14.71 11.37
N PRO A 588 -12.45 14.17 11.07
CA PRO A 588 -12.60 13.30 9.92
C PRO A 588 -12.59 14.06 8.60
N GLU A 589 -12.84 15.38 8.62
CA GLU A 589 -12.90 16.22 7.42
C GLU A 589 -11.51 16.75 7.05
N GLY A 590 -11.29 16.95 5.75
CA GLY A 590 -10.12 17.68 5.24
C GLY A 590 -10.47 19.09 4.77
N TRP A 591 -9.46 19.83 4.33
CA TRP A 591 -9.61 21.17 3.75
C TRP A 591 -9.14 21.24 2.28
N ASP A 592 -10.05 21.62 1.38
CA ASP A 592 -9.71 21.91 -0.02
C ASP A 592 -9.31 23.38 -0.16
N PHE A 593 -8.02 23.62 -0.37
CA PHE A 593 -7.45 24.97 -0.53
C PHE A 593 -7.94 25.69 -1.78
N LYS A 594 -8.26 24.97 -2.87
CA LYS A 594 -8.73 25.58 -4.12
C LYS A 594 -10.15 26.09 -3.98
N THR A 595 -11.02 25.29 -3.37
CA THR A 595 -12.44 25.67 -3.21
C THR A 595 -12.72 26.39 -1.89
N LYS A 596 -11.72 26.43 -0.98
CA LYS A 596 -11.79 27.02 0.36
C LYS A 596 -12.97 26.44 1.16
N LYS A 597 -13.11 25.12 1.15
CA LYS A 597 -14.19 24.38 1.80
C LYS A 597 -13.69 23.14 2.50
N ARG A 598 -14.39 22.76 3.56
CA ARG A 598 -14.27 21.43 4.16
C ARG A 598 -14.78 20.37 3.18
N ILE A 599 -14.08 19.26 3.16
CA ILE A 599 -14.39 18.07 2.38
C ILE A 599 -14.43 16.86 3.31
N PRO A 600 -15.16 15.78 2.97
CA PRO A 600 -15.38 14.69 3.92
C PRO A 600 -14.14 13.94 4.42
N GLY A 601 -12.98 14.12 3.78
CA GLY A 601 -11.65 13.66 4.20
C GLY A 601 -10.58 14.41 3.41
N ASN A 602 -9.29 14.07 3.54
CA ASN A 602 -8.17 14.75 2.86
C ASN A 602 -8.23 14.62 1.32
N PHE A 603 -8.55 13.42 0.80
CA PHE A 603 -8.73 13.18 -0.64
C PHE A 603 -9.48 11.86 -0.91
N ARG A 604 -9.96 11.65 -2.15
CA ARG A 604 -10.62 10.39 -2.55
C ARG A 604 -9.61 9.33 -2.94
N GLY A 605 -9.86 8.08 -2.53
CA GLY A 605 -9.02 6.93 -2.89
C GLY A 605 -9.67 5.59 -2.54
N PRO A 606 -8.96 4.47 -2.71
CA PRO A 606 -9.48 3.12 -2.46
C PRO A 606 -9.52 2.78 -0.95
N PHE A 607 -10.14 3.66 -0.16
CA PHE A 607 -10.27 3.56 1.30
C PHE A 607 -11.66 3.06 1.71
N PRO A 608 -11.88 2.65 2.97
CA PRO A 608 -13.10 1.99 3.40
C PRO A 608 -14.42 2.66 3.02
N ASP A 609 -14.49 4.00 3.05
CA ASP A 609 -15.66 4.79 2.64
C ASP A 609 -15.38 5.67 1.39
N GLY A 610 -14.23 5.43 0.74
CA GLY A 610 -13.75 6.17 -0.41
C GLY A 610 -12.99 7.46 -0.09
N TRP A 611 -12.76 7.81 1.19
CA TRP A 611 -11.98 8.97 1.60
C TRP A 611 -10.75 8.59 2.44
N PHE A 612 -9.68 9.37 2.27
CA PHE A 612 -8.54 9.34 3.17
C PHE A 612 -8.83 10.25 4.36
N HIS A 613 -8.85 9.70 5.57
CA HIS A 613 -8.95 10.43 6.82
C HIS A 613 -7.63 10.25 7.57
N GLU A 614 -6.69 11.14 7.30
CA GLU A 614 -5.28 10.91 7.64
C GLU A 614 -5.04 10.74 9.15
N GLU A 615 -5.81 11.45 9.99
CA GLU A 615 -5.73 11.36 11.45
C GLU A 615 -6.21 10.03 12.05
N TYR A 616 -6.75 9.13 11.22
CA TYR A 616 -7.29 7.83 11.62
C TYR A 616 -6.45 6.66 11.08
N LEU A 617 -5.22 6.90 10.62
CA LEU A 617 -4.34 5.88 10.03
C LEU A 617 -3.69 4.94 11.05
N GLY A 618 -3.64 5.33 12.32
CA GLY A 618 -2.96 4.56 13.35
C GLY A 618 -3.47 3.12 13.43
N ILE A 619 -2.60 2.16 13.72
CA ILE A 619 -3.05 0.84 14.19
C ILE A 619 -3.42 0.87 15.68
N THR A 620 -3.13 1.99 16.33
CA THR A 620 -3.56 2.37 17.68
C THR A 620 -4.16 3.79 17.65
N SER A 621 -5.02 4.13 18.61
CA SER A 621 -5.50 5.51 18.80
C SER A 621 -5.12 6.06 20.17
N GLN A 622 -5.18 7.39 20.31
CA GLN A 622 -4.99 8.10 21.58
C GLN A 622 -6.31 8.30 22.36
N GLY A 623 -7.33 7.48 22.07
CA GLY A 623 -8.65 7.59 22.71
C GLY A 623 -9.35 8.90 22.36
N ASP A 624 -9.91 9.58 23.35
CA ASP A 624 -10.47 10.93 23.20
C ASP A 624 -9.43 12.06 23.37
N GLY A 625 -8.16 11.70 23.47
CA GLY A 625 -7.03 12.61 23.63
C GLY A 625 -6.83 13.19 25.03
N SER A 626 -7.72 12.90 25.99
CA SER A 626 -7.63 13.43 27.36
C SER A 626 -6.37 12.99 28.13
N ASN A 627 -5.78 11.85 27.76
CA ASN A 627 -4.57 11.30 28.35
C ASN A 627 -3.40 11.21 27.34
N SER A 628 -3.40 12.07 26.32
CA SER A 628 -2.30 12.13 25.34
C SER A 628 -1.00 12.66 25.98
N PRO A 629 0.18 12.11 25.62
CA PRO A 629 0.43 11.10 24.59
C PRO A 629 0.50 9.64 25.10
N PHE A 630 -0.01 9.33 26.29
CA PHE A 630 0.20 8.04 26.96
C PHE A 630 -0.77 6.94 26.53
N LEU A 631 -2.04 7.28 26.32
CA LEU A 631 -3.09 6.29 26.08
C LEU A 631 -2.98 5.62 24.70
N ARG A 632 -3.16 4.30 24.65
CA ARG A 632 -3.34 3.52 23.42
C ARG A 632 -4.62 2.71 23.49
N GLN A 633 -5.50 2.86 22.50
CA GLN A 633 -6.52 1.86 22.19
C GLN A 633 -6.04 1.05 20.99
N LEU A 634 -5.81 -0.24 21.20
CA LEU A 634 -5.34 -1.16 20.15
C LEU A 634 -6.51 -1.54 19.22
N ARG A 635 -6.32 -1.39 17.91
CA ARG A 635 -7.34 -1.74 16.91
C ARG A 635 -7.23 -3.21 16.48
N LYS A 636 -8.27 -3.74 15.82
CA LYS A 636 -8.28 -5.13 15.31
C LYS A 636 -7.04 -5.53 14.49
N VAL A 637 -6.50 -4.59 13.73
CA VAL A 637 -5.28 -4.78 12.94
C VAL A 637 -4.04 -5.12 13.79
N TYR A 638 -3.92 -4.55 15.00
CA TYR A 638 -2.83 -4.87 15.94
C TYR A 638 -2.83 -6.37 16.28
N PHE A 639 -3.99 -6.90 16.64
CA PHE A 639 -4.13 -8.32 16.99
C PHE A 639 -3.92 -9.22 15.78
N TRP A 640 -4.33 -8.79 14.59
CA TRP A 640 -4.02 -9.52 13.36
C TRP A 640 -2.51 -9.61 13.13
N TYR A 641 -1.76 -8.52 13.28
CA TYR A 641 -0.30 -8.56 13.18
C TYR A 641 0.31 -9.44 14.28
N LYS A 642 -0.15 -9.31 15.54
CA LYS A 642 0.29 -10.17 16.64
C LYS A 642 0.23 -11.65 16.28
N GLU A 643 -0.85 -12.09 15.65
CA GLU A 643 -1.02 -13.48 15.23
C GLU A 643 -0.19 -13.89 14.01
N ASN A 644 0.24 -12.97 13.15
CA ASN A 644 0.83 -13.30 11.84
C ASN A 644 2.31 -12.90 11.70
N TRP A 645 2.80 -11.96 12.51
CA TRP A 645 4.19 -11.53 12.52
C TRP A 645 5.02 -12.21 13.62
N THR A 646 4.41 -12.85 14.62
CA THR A 646 5.11 -13.59 15.66
C THR A 646 5.27 -15.09 15.38
N LYS A 647 4.69 -15.56 14.26
CA LYS A 647 4.93 -16.89 13.68
C LYS A 647 6.23 -16.88 12.87
#